data_AF-A0A8D3CFM7-F1
#
_entry.id   AF-A0A8D3CFM7-F1
#
_cell.length_a   1.000
_cell.length_b   1.000
_cell.length_c   1.000
_cell.angle_alpha   90.00
_cell.angle_beta   90.00
_cell.angle_gamma   90.00
#
_symmetry.space_group_name_H-M   'P 1'
#
loop_
_entity.id
_entity.type
_entity.pdbx_description
1 polymer ?
#
loop_
_entity_poly.entity_id
_entity_poly.type
_entity_poly.pdbx_seq_one_letter_code
_entity_poly.pdbx_strand_id
1 'polypeptide(L)'
;MSALLFVVPVPDLTKSARKALVHLNGQKLHCGENGVTLYLSYVNSVTCEEEKSAPLPEGLVLAEDFVSLEEEALLLAAIDWSSTNDDVTAQKALKHRRVKHYGFEFRYDNNNVDKDKPLTAGLPEECLPVLERCVRDGHINIMPDQLTVNQYESGQGIPPHVDTHSAFEDTIISLSLGAKTVMEFRHPDGRLVPVVLPGRSLLVMKGESRYLWTHGITPRKFDMVPAHDPLSPSYTTSDGGTDRNLTLSKRGTRTSFTFRKIRHEPCRCAFLSACDSKGAISGPSSPPPSPPSLPCCRADATRLEAEYVHQVYDAIASHFSSTRHSPWPRVCHFLSLLPPGSVLADVGCGNGKYLGVNPEVIAVGCDRSFALVQICAERGFQALVSDALCVPLRTASCDACISIAVIHHFSTQERRLAAVRELVRLLKPGGQALIYVWAFEQEYNKQRSKYLKEHPENLNTIDNTSEDGQEPHAESRRQLEENDRPVDSLQDVSKVADGKLSVHTNRTAFNTQDLLVPWHLKEGEKKNHKKKESEKPPADSCSSSSLSFKTRLDCDHTSSPGCDSNMSSGSGLDTSDSKPGPSDDTTQTSSSPQKSEFESGPAPVFHRYYHVFQQGELEQLCVQVAGVKVQSRYHDQGNWCVILEKD
;
A
#
# COMPACT_ATOMS: atom_id res chain seq x y z
N MET A 1 0.69 12.62 7.24
CA MET A 1 0.95 13.23 8.55
C MET A 1 2.43 13.57 8.63
N SER A 2 2.79 14.79 9.02
CA SER A 2 4.18 15.16 9.25
C SER A 2 4.60 14.60 10.60
N ALA A 3 5.67 13.80 10.66
CA ALA A 3 6.26 13.30 11.90
C ALA A 3 7.70 13.85 11.99
N LEU A 4 8.10 14.33 13.16
CA LEU A 4 9.49 14.68 13.46
C LEU A 4 10.08 13.62 14.38
N LEU A 5 11.23 13.07 13.98
CA LEU A 5 12.03 12.17 14.80
C LEU A 5 13.11 13.00 15.52
N PHE A 6 13.07 13.00 16.85
CA PHE A 6 14.15 13.59 17.66
C PHE A 6 15.09 12.51 18.18
N VAL A 7 16.38 12.79 18.06
CA VAL A 7 17.48 11.87 18.32
C VAL A 7 18.21 12.30 19.59
N VAL A 8 18.25 11.46 20.61
CA VAL A 8 18.92 11.75 21.90
C VAL A 8 20.21 10.94 22.00
N PRO A 9 21.40 11.58 22.08
CA PRO A 9 22.67 10.86 22.21
C PRO A 9 22.84 10.21 23.58
N VAL A 10 23.47 9.03 23.59
CA VAL A 10 23.88 8.29 24.80
C VAL A 10 25.38 8.52 24.99
N PRO A 11 25.80 9.53 25.76
CA PRO A 11 26.49 9.18 27.00
C PRO A 11 26.30 10.26 28.08
N ASP A 12 25.12 10.31 28.67
CA ASP A 12 24.96 10.46 30.12
C ASP A 12 23.48 10.26 30.44
N LEU A 13 23.17 9.23 31.24
CA LEU A 13 21.82 8.92 31.69
C LEU A 13 21.29 10.02 32.61
N THR A 14 20.86 11.13 32.05
CA THR A 14 19.99 12.06 32.76
C THR A 14 18.59 11.45 32.77
N LYS A 15 18.06 11.21 33.96
CA LYS A 15 16.64 10.93 34.25
C LYS A 15 15.66 11.70 33.35
N SER A 16 16.08 12.89 32.91
CA SER A 16 15.46 13.77 31.91
C SER A 16 15.22 13.14 30.54
N ALA A 17 16.16 12.42 29.93
CA ALA A 17 15.97 11.79 28.61
C ALA A 17 14.92 10.67 28.67
N ARG A 18 14.97 9.85 29.73
CA ARG A 18 13.94 8.84 30.00
C ARG A 18 12.58 9.47 30.24
N LYS A 19 12.54 10.56 31.01
CA LYS A 19 11.32 11.33 31.25
C LYS A 19 10.77 11.90 29.94
N ALA A 20 11.62 12.46 29.09
CA ALA A 20 11.24 13.00 27.79
C ALA A 20 10.67 11.92 26.86
N LEU A 21 11.32 10.76 26.73
CA LEU A 21 10.78 9.65 25.95
C LEU A 21 9.41 9.20 26.48
N VAL A 22 9.28 9.01 27.79
CA VAL A 22 8.01 8.56 28.40
C VAL A 22 6.88 9.59 28.24
N HIS A 23 7.19 10.88 28.37
CA HIS A 23 6.16 11.91 28.42
C HIS A 23 5.87 12.56 27.06
N LEU A 24 6.85 12.65 26.16
CA LEU A 24 6.72 13.40 24.89
C LEU A 24 6.49 12.48 23.68
N ASN A 25 6.88 11.21 23.75
CA ASN A 25 6.68 10.28 22.64
C ASN A 25 5.19 10.01 22.43
N GLY A 26 4.70 10.23 21.21
CA GLY A 26 3.28 10.16 20.86
C GLY A 26 2.47 11.42 21.18
N GLN A 27 3.07 12.46 21.78
CA GLN A 27 2.35 13.72 22.00
C GLN A 27 2.18 14.53 20.71
N LYS A 28 1.04 15.22 20.61
CA LYS A 28 0.77 16.18 19.53
C LYS A 28 1.28 17.57 19.92
N LEU A 29 2.29 18.04 19.21
CA LEU A 29 2.64 19.46 19.17
C LEU A 29 1.65 20.20 18.29
N HIS A 30 1.03 21.24 18.84
CA HIS A 30 0.15 22.13 18.10
C HIS A 30 0.94 23.36 17.66
N CYS A 31 0.95 23.63 16.35
CA CYS A 31 1.48 24.86 15.77
C CYS A 31 0.36 25.51 14.95
N GLY A 32 -0.37 26.44 15.57
CA GLY A 32 -1.61 26.98 15.02
C GLY A 32 -2.68 25.89 14.88
N GLU A 33 -3.36 25.84 13.73
CA GLU A 33 -4.43 24.86 13.43
C GLU A 33 -3.91 23.44 13.14
N ASN A 34 -2.60 23.22 13.09
CA ASN A 34 -2.01 21.93 12.72
C ASN A 34 -1.39 21.21 13.93
N GLY A 35 -1.61 19.90 14.01
CA GLY A 35 -0.98 19.02 15.00
C GLY A 35 0.07 18.11 14.38
N VAL A 36 1.28 18.10 14.94
CA VAL A 36 2.39 17.20 14.59
C VAL A 36 2.62 16.23 15.74
N THR A 37 2.70 14.93 15.48
CA THR A 37 2.98 13.95 16.55
C THR A 37 4.48 13.75 16.66
N LEU A 38 5.02 13.88 17.88
CA LEU A 38 6.42 13.65 18.19
C LEU A 38 6.70 12.17 18.38
N TYR A 39 7.79 11.69 17.79
CA TYR A 39 8.35 10.38 18.12
C TYR A 39 9.82 10.55 18.52
N LEU A 40 10.18 9.98 19.66
CA LEU A 40 11.52 10.03 20.22
C LEU A 40 12.08 8.61 20.23
N SER A 41 13.37 8.47 19.93
CA SER A 41 14.09 7.20 20.04
C SER A 41 15.47 7.43 20.64
N TYR A 42 15.99 6.41 21.34
CA TYR A 42 17.38 6.42 21.79
C TYR A 42 18.31 6.06 20.65
N VAL A 43 19.41 6.78 20.52
CA VAL A 43 20.52 6.39 19.65
C VAL A 43 21.82 6.37 20.43
N ASN A 44 22.71 5.45 20.08
CA ASN A 44 24.03 5.38 20.72
C ASN A 44 24.90 6.60 20.39
N SER A 45 24.67 7.23 19.23
CA SER A 45 25.37 8.42 18.77
C SER A 45 24.51 9.17 17.76
N VAL A 46 24.57 10.50 17.78
CA VAL A 46 23.96 11.32 16.73
C VAL A 46 24.95 11.35 15.56
N THR A 47 24.77 10.43 14.60
CA THR A 47 25.46 10.49 13.32
C THR A 47 24.65 11.39 12.39
N CYS A 48 25.10 12.62 12.18
CA CYS A 48 24.61 13.45 11.09
C CYS A 48 25.47 13.12 9.88
N GLU A 49 25.03 12.17 9.05
CA GLU A 49 25.56 12.14 7.69
C GLU A 49 24.95 13.35 7.00
N GLU A 50 25.77 14.38 6.75
CA GLU A 50 25.37 15.46 5.85
C GLU A 50 25.10 14.82 4.49
N GLU A 51 23.83 14.60 4.16
CA GLU A 51 23.43 14.22 2.81
C GLU A 51 23.90 15.32 1.87
N LYS A 52 25.01 15.06 1.18
CA LYS A 52 25.47 15.89 0.07
C LYS A 52 24.32 15.97 -0.92
N SER A 53 23.97 17.19 -1.32
CA SER A 53 22.95 17.47 -2.34
C SER A 53 23.12 16.49 -3.51
N ALA A 54 22.20 15.54 -3.63
CA ALA A 54 22.22 14.61 -4.76
C ALA A 54 22.04 15.42 -6.06
N PRO A 55 22.79 15.09 -7.13
CA PRO A 55 22.57 15.71 -8.42
C PRO A 55 21.15 15.40 -8.90
N LEU A 56 20.61 16.27 -9.77
CA LEU A 56 19.35 15.97 -10.45
C LEU A 56 19.47 14.64 -11.23
N PRO A 57 18.38 13.87 -11.34
CA PRO A 57 18.33 12.69 -12.21
C PRO A 57 18.89 12.97 -13.61
N GLU A 58 19.63 12.02 -14.16
CA GLU A 58 20.22 12.18 -15.49
C GLU A 58 19.12 12.40 -16.55
N GLY A 59 19.27 13.46 -17.35
CA GLY A 59 18.29 13.88 -18.35
C GLY A 59 17.15 14.76 -17.81
N LEU A 60 17.15 15.10 -16.51
CA LEU A 60 16.24 16.09 -15.93
C LEU A 60 16.82 17.50 -16.06
N VAL A 61 16.05 18.42 -16.63
CA VAL A 61 16.40 19.85 -16.74
C VAL A 61 15.24 20.70 -16.25
N LEU A 62 15.53 21.73 -15.45
CA LEU A 62 14.55 22.72 -14.99
C LEU A 62 14.95 24.10 -15.53
N ALA A 63 14.09 24.69 -16.35
CA ALA A 63 14.21 26.09 -16.77
C ALA A 63 13.22 26.94 -15.97
N GLU A 64 13.75 27.84 -15.13
CA GLU A 64 12.96 28.80 -14.36
C GLU A 64 12.58 30.01 -15.22
N ASP A 65 11.47 30.67 -14.87
CA ASP A 65 10.93 31.84 -15.59
C ASP A 65 10.86 31.65 -17.12
N PHE A 66 10.48 30.44 -17.55
CA PHE A 66 10.41 30.04 -18.96
C PHE A 66 9.29 30.74 -19.74
N VAL A 67 8.21 31.10 -19.05
CA VAL A 67 7.09 31.88 -19.60
C VAL A 67 6.92 33.20 -18.83
N SER A 68 6.42 34.24 -19.52
CA SER A 68 6.10 35.52 -18.88
C SER A 68 4.85 35.42 -18.01
N LEU A 69 4.60 36.44 -17.18
CA LEU A 69 3.35 36.56 -16.42
C LEU A 69 2.13 36.68 -17.34
N GLU A 70 2.27 37.34 -18.50
CA GLU A 70 1.18 37.45 -19.47
C GLU A 70 0.90 36.10 -20.15
N GLU A 71 1.96 35.38 -20.53
CA GLU A 71 1.84 34.03 -21.08
C GLU A 71 1.21 33.06 -20.09
N GLU A 72 1.60 33.11 -18.81
CA GLU A 72 0.98 32.33 -17.73
C GLU A 72 -0.52 32.61 -17.61
N ALA A 73 -0.92 33.88 -17.64
CA ALA A 73 -2.33 34.27 -17.58
C ALA A 73 -3.13 33.77 -18.80
N LEU A 74 -2.57 33.90 -20.02
CA LEU A 74 -3.19 33.42 -21.25
C LEU A 74 -3.38 31.90 -21.23
N LEU A 75 -2.35 31.15 -20.85
CA LEU A 75 -2.42 29.69 -20.74
C LEU A 75 -3.45 29.23 -19.72
N LEU A 76 -3.51 29.87 -18.55
CA LEU A 76 -4.50 29.54 -17.52
C LEU A 76 -5.93 29.85 -17.98
N ALA A 77 -6.13 30.94 -18.73
CA ALA A 77 -7.42 31.34 -19.28
C ALA A 77 -7.89 30.45 -20.45
N ALA A 78 -6.97 29.87 -21.21
CA ALA A 78 -7.28 28.97 -22.33
C ALA A 78 -7.94 27.65 -21.89
N ILE A 79 -7.88 27.31 -20.60
CA ILE A 79 -8.48 26.08 -20.08
C ILE A 79 -9.95 26.32 -19.76
N ASP A 80 -10.81 25.89 -20.68
CA ASP A 80 -12.24 25.82 -20.41
C ASP A 80 -12.55 24.69 -19.41
N TRP A 81 -12.88 25.09 -18.20
CA TRP A 81 -13.29 24.18 -17.12
C TRP A 81 -14.79 23.87 -17.12
N SER A 82 -15.58 24.53 -17.97
CA SER A 82 -17.04 24.49 -18.02
C SER A 82 -17.60 23.49 -19.05
N SER A 83 -16.79 23.04 -20.02
CA SER A 83 -17.15 22.05 -21.05
C SER A 83 -17.35 20.61 -20.53
N THR A 84 -17.83 20.42 -19.30
CA THR A 84 -18.22 19.11 -18.77
C THR A 84 -19.56 18.67 -19.36
N ASN A 85 -19.63 18.57 -20.70
CA ASN A 85 -20.73 17.91 -21.39
C ASN A 85 -20.45 16.40 -21.39
N ASP A 86 -21.14 15.71 -20.48
CA ASP A 86 -21.70 14.35 -20.57
C ASP A 86 -20.89 13.13 -21.04
N ASP A 87 -19.61 13.19 -21.44
CA ASP A 87 -18.99 12.02 -22.12
C ASP A 87 -17.54 11.64 -21.76
N VAL A 88 -17.03 11.92 -20.56
CA VAL A 88 -15.62 11.55 -20.24
C VAL A 88 -15.45 10.79 -18.92
N THR A 89 -15.28 9.47 -19.07
CA THR A 89 -14.87 8.46 -18.09
C THR A 89 -13.68 8.88 -17.20
N ALA A 90 -12.79 9.75 -17.68
CA ALA A 90 -11.58 10.19 -16.98
C ALA A 90 -11.82 11.06 -15.73
N GLN A 91 -12.87 11.90 -15.67
CA GLN A 91 -13.14 12.74 -14.49
C GLN A 91 -13.74 11.96 -13.32
N LYS A 92 -14.46 10.86 -13.58
CA LYS A 92 -15.07 10.03 -12.54
C LYS A 92 -14.05 9.17 -11.76
N ALA A 93 -12.86 8.94 -12.32
CA ALA A 93 -11.83 8.06 -11.73
C ALA A 93 -10.86 8.79 -10.77
N LEU A 94 -10.74 10.12 -10.83
CA LEU A 94 -9.75 10.88 -10.06
C LEU A 94 -10.42 11.76 -9.00
N LYS A 95 -10.66 11.21 -7.80
CA LYS A 95 -11.33 11.90 -6.68
C LYS A 95 -10.55 13.07 -6.06
N HIS A 96 -9.30 13.33 -6.48
CA HIS A 96 -8.35 14.16 -5.72
C HIS A 96 -7.66 15.30 -6.49
N ARG A 97 -7.94 15.52 -7.78
CA ARG A 97 -7.46 16.68 -8.56
C ARG A 97 -8.29 16.85 -9.83
N ARG A 98 -8.32 18.04 -10.43
CA ARG A 98 -8.99 18.25 -11.72
C ARG A 98 -8.02 17.95 -12.87
N VAL A 99 -8.50 17.22 -13.87
CA VAL A 99 -7.70 16.85 -15.04
C VAL A 99 -8.47 17.10 -16.33
N LYS A 100 -7.76 17.59 -17.35
CA LYS A 100 -8.26 17.74 -18.72
C LYS A 100 -7.20 17.28 -19.72
N HIS A 101 -7.62 16.66 -20.83
CA HIS A 101 -6.74 16.17 -21.88
C HIS A 101 -7.04 16.86 -23.21
N TYR A 102 -6.02 17.03 -24.04
CA TYR A 102 -6.08 17.58 -25.39
C TYR A 102 -5.25 16.73 -26.34
N GLY A 103 -5.64 16.67 -27.61
CA GLY A 103 -5.03 15.81 -28.64
C GLY A 103 -5.42 14.35 -28.48
N PHE A 104 -5.09 13.74 -27.34
CA PHE A 104 -5.48 12.36 -27.02
C PHE A 104 -5.91 12.23 -25.55
N GLU A 105 -6.94 11.42 -25.30
CA GLU A 105 -7.38 11.08 -23.95
C GLU A 105 -6.44 10.04 -23.33
N PHE A 106 -5.96 10.30 -22.12
CA PHE A 106 -5.23 9.33 -21.32
C PHE A 106 -6.19 8.50 -20.48
N ARG A 107 -6.25 7.20 -20.76
CA ARG A 107 -7.11 6.23 -20.09
C ARG A 107 -6.46 5.71 -18.81
N TYR A 108 -7.03 6.09 -17.67
CA TYR A 108 -6.50 5.77 -16.34
C TYR A 108 -6.75 4.33 -15.89
N ASP A 109 -7.69 3.62 -16.52
CA ASP A 109 -8.00 2.22 -16.28
C ASP A 109 -6.90 1.28 -16.79
N ASN A 110 -6.26 1.63 -17.92
CA ASN A 110 -5.17 0.85 -18.52
C ASN A 110 -3.83 1.61 -18.59
N ASN A 111 -3.77 2.83 -18.03
CA ASN A 111 -2.63 3.74 -18.08
C ASN A 111 -2.06 3.91 -19.49
N ASN A 112 -2.90 4.03 -20.51
CA ASN A 112 -2.45 4.17 -21.89
C ASN A 112 -3.29 5.21 -22.65
N VAL A 113 -2.95 5.43 -23.91
CA VAL A 113 -3.67 6.28 -24.84
C VAL A 113 -4.23 5.40 -25.95
N ASP A 114 -5.49 5.63 -26.31
CA ASP A 114 -6.09 5.02 -27.50
C ASP A 114 -5.58 5.77 -28.75
N LYS A 115 -4.61 5.17 -29.45
CA LYS A 115 -3.92 5.80 -30.59
C LYS A 115 -4.82 5.96 -31.81
N ASP A 116 -5.91 5.20 -31.87
CA ASP A 116 -6.86 5.22 -33.00
C ASP A 116 -8.00 6.23 -32.77
N LYS A 117 -8.06 6.86 -31.59
CA LYS A 117 -9.16 7.73 -31.18
C LYS A 117 -8.67 9.08 -30.65
N PRO A 118 -8.08 9.95 -31.50
CA PRO A 118 -7.72 11.30 -31.10
C PRO A 118 -8.95 12.12 -30.71
N LEU A 119 -8.77 13.06 -29.79
CA LEU A 119 -9.79 14.02 -29.40
C LEU A 119 -10.02 15.01 -30.54
N THR A 120 -11.27 15.46 -30.71
CA THR A 120 -11.65 16.41 -31.77
C THR A 120 -10.96 17.77 -31.62
N ALA A 121 -10.65 18.18 -30.40
CA ALA A 121 -9.83 19.34 -30.12
C ALA A 121 -8.34 18.94 -30.04
N GLY A 122 -7.52 19.53 -30.91
CA GLY A 122 -6.07 19.48 -30.83
C GLY A 122 -5.51 20.21 -29.61
N LEU A 123 -4.20 20.46 -29.59
CA LEU A 123 -3.60 21.27 -28.54
C LEU A 123 -4.12 22.73 -28.65
N PRO A 124 -4.38 23.41 -27.52
CA PRO A 124 -4.77 24.83 -27.53
C PRO A 124 -3.74 25.69 -28.28
N GLU A 125 -4.19 26.60 -29.14
CA GLU A 125 -3.31 27.44 -29.95
C GLU A 125 -2.43 28.34 -29.09
N GLU A 126 -2.91 28.70 -27.89
CA GLU A 126 -2.17 29.47 -26.89
C GLU A 126 -0.91 28.74 -26.39
N CYS A 127 -0.85 27.41 -26.54
CA CYS A 127 0.34 26.63 -26.20
C CYS A 127 1.42 26.69 -27.29
N LEU A 128 1.08 27.02 -28.54
CA LEU A 128 2.00 26.95 -29.69
C LEU A 128 3.25 27.82 -29.51
N PRO A 129 3.16 29.11 -29.08
CA PRO A 129 4.36 29.94 -28.92
C PRO A 129 5.37 29.37 -27.91
N VAL A 130 4.87 28.73 -26.85
CA VAL A 130 5.69 28.09 -25.81
C VAL A 130 6.33 26.82 -26.36
N LEU A 131 5.60 26.02 -27.14
CA LEU A 131 6.12 24.81 -27.77
C LEU A 131 7.16 25.11 -28.84
N GLU A 132 6.94 26.15 -29.66
CA GLU A 132 7.91 26.62 -30.66
C GLU A 132 9.21 27.09 -29.99
N ARG A 133 9.10 27.79 -28.86
CA ARG A 133 10.23 28.14 -27.99
C ARG A 133 10.96 26.88 -27.49
N CYS A 134 10.24 25.88 -27.01
CA CYS A 134 10.84 24.61 -26.58
C CYS A 134 11.62 23.91 -27.71
N VAL A 135 11.15 23.97 -28.95
CA VAL A 135 11.88 23.43 -30.12
C VAL A 135 13.13 24.26 -30.39
N ARG A 136 12.97 25.58 -30.49
CA ARG A 136 14.05 26.51 -30.81
C ARG A 136 15.20 26.44 -29.80
N ASP A 137 14.86 26.32 -28.52
CA ASP A 137 15.82 26.30 -27.42
C ASP A 137 16.37 24.87 -27.16
N GLY A 138 15.98 23.87 -27.97
CA GLY A 138 16.49 22.50 -27.92
C GLY A 138 15.93 21.64 -26.77
N HIS A 139 14.89 22.11 -26.09
CA HIS A 139 14.22 21.35 -25.03
C HIS A 139 13.43 20.17 -25.57
N ILE A 140 12.85 20.27 -26.77
CA ILE A 140 12.18 19.18 -27.48
C ILE A 140 12.67 19.10 -28.93
N ASN A 141 12.75 17.88 -29.48
CA ASN A 141 13.13 17.67 -30.88
C ASN A 141 11.94 17.33 -31.77
N ILE A 142 10.81 16.98 -31.16
CA ILE A 142 9.57 16.57 -31.82
C ILE A 142 8.43 17.33 -31.16
N MET A 143 7.56 17.93 -31.97
CA MET A 143 6.39 18.63 -31.45
C MET A 143 5.42 17.64 -30.77
N PRO A 144 4.99 17.89 -29.52
CA PRO A 144 4.04 17.06 -28.82
C PRO A 144 2.65 17.15 -29.46
N ASP A 145 1.90 16.07 -29.40
CA ASP A 145 0.53 15.94 -29.90
C ASP A 145 -0.45 15.52 -28.80
N GLN A 146 0.02 15.38 -27.56
CA GLN A 146 -0.80 15.10 -26.38
C GLN A 146 -0.48 16.09 -25.26
N LEU A 147 -1.52 16.66 -24.64
CA LEU A 147 -1.40 17.53 -23.47
C LEU A 147 -2.33 17.04 -22.34
N THR A 148 -1.77 16.89 -21.14
CA THR A 148 -2.53 16.69 -19.90
C THR A 148 -2.40 17.92 -19.02
N VAL A 149 -3.54 18.55 -18.71
CA VAL A 149 -3.63 19.65 -17.76
C VAL A 149 -4.07 19.11 -16.41
N ASN A 150 -3.25 19.28 -15.37
CA ASN A 150 -3.58 18.90 -13.99
C ASN A 150 -3.68 20.15 -13.11
N GLN A 151 -4.80 20.35 -12.43
CA GLN A 151 -4.96 21.40 -11.42
C GLN A 151 -5.03 20.79 -10.03
N TYR A 152 -4.15 21.26 -9.15
CA TYR A 152 -3.97 20.81 -7.78
C TYR A 152 -4.31 21.93 -6.81
N GLU A 153 -5.20 21.64 -5.88
CA GLU A 153 -5.45 22.49 -4.71
C GLU A 153 -4.51 22.16 -3.56
N SER A 154 -4.43 23.06 -2.57
CA SER A 154 -3.62 22.85 -1.37
C SER A 154 -3.97 21.54 -0.66
N GLY A 155 -2.99 20.66 -0.46
CA GLY A 155 -3.18 19.33 0.12
C GLY A 155 -3.36 18.20 -0.90
N GLN A 156 -3.61 18.51 -2.17
CA GLN A 156 -3.69 17.51 -3.25
C GLN A 156 -2.31 17.14 -3.79
N GLY A 157 -2.24 16.03 -4.51
CA GLY A 157 -0.99 15.49 -5.04
C GLY A 157 -1.22 14.44 -6.13
N ILE A 158 -0.13 13.82 -6.57
CA ILE A 158 -0.14 12.67 -7.48
C ILE A 158 0.83 11.61 -6.94
N PRO A 159 0.40 10.34 -6.79
CA PRO A 159 1.28 9.27 -6.35
C PRO A 159 2.53 9.14 -7.26
N PRO A 160 3.65 8.64 -6.73
CA PRO A 160 4.83 8.33 -7.54
C PRO A 160 4.48 7.37 -8.69
N HIS A 161 4.83 7.74 -9.91
CA HIS A 161 4.59 6.94 -11.12
C HIS A 161 5.65 7.21 -12.19
N VAL A 162 5.69 6.36 -13.22
CA VAL A 162 6.44 6.58 -14.45
C VAL A 162 5.42 6.69 -15.58
N ASP A 163 5.59 7.66 -16.47
CA ASP A 163 4.71 7.79 -17.62
C ASP A 163 4.94 6.62 -18.59
N THR A 164 3.86 5.96 -19.00
CA THR A 164 3.86 4.73 -19.81
C THR A 164 4.79 4.82 -21.02
N HIS A 165 5.69 3.83 -21.16
CA HIS A 165 6.76 3.87 -22.16
C HIS A 165 6.21 3.60 -23.57
N SER A 166 5.22 2.72 -23.71
CA SER A 166 4.56 2.41 -25.00
C SER A 166 3.65 3.54 -25.51
N ALA A 167 3.21 4.43 -24.61
CA ALA A 167 2.26 5.49 -24.92
C ALA A 167 2.97 6.74 -25.45
N PHE A 168 4.14 7.08 -24.90
CA PHE A 168 4.80 8.35 -25.19
C PHE A 168 6.27 8.19 -25.57
N GLU A 169 6.76 9.09 -26.42
CA GLU A 169 8.17 9.21 -26.77
C GLU A 169 9.04 9.62 -25.57
N ASP A 170 10.36 9.66 -25.76
CA ASP A 170 11.34 9.92 -24.70
C ASP A 170 11.16 11.28 -23.99
N THR A 171 11.05 12.36 -24.76
CA THR A 171 10.97 13.69 -24.14
C THR A 171 9.57 14.00 -23.63
N ILE A 172 9.46 14.29 -22.33
CA ILE A 172 8.29 14.94 -21.71
C ILE A 172 8.69 16.30 -21.20
N ILE A 173 7.82 17.28 -21.43
CA ILE A 173 7.93 18.59 -20.78
C ILE A 173 6.70 18.86 -19.92
N SER A 174 6.91 19.46 -18.76
CA SER A 174 5.86 19.85 -17.83
C SER A 174 6.03 21.30 -17.42
N LEU A 175 5.17 22.17 -17.93
CA LEU A 175 5.11 23.57 -17.55
C LEU A 175 4.31 23.72 -16.25
N SER A 176 4.88 24.39 -15.25
CA SER A 176 4.24 24.66 -13.95
C SER A 176 3.74 26.11 -13.91
N LEU A 177 2.45 26.30 -13.64
CA LEU A 177 1.79 27.61 -13.57
C LEU A 177 1.07 27.79 -12.23
N GLY A 178 0.94 29.05 -11.79
CA GLY A 178 0.38 29.42 -10.50
C GLY A 178 1.36 29.18 -9.36
N ALA A 179 0.91 28.51 -8.29
CA ALA A 179 1.73 28.28 -7.12
C ALA A 179 2.86 27.27 -7.36
N LYS A 180 4.03 27.52 -6.76
CA LYS A 180 5.15 26.56 -6.74
C LYS A 180 4.80 25.29 -5.97
N THR A 181 5.50 24.20 -6.26
CA THR A 181 5.37 22.93 -5.54
C THR A 181 6.70 22.17 -5.48
N VAL A 182 6.75 21.07 -4.72
CA VAL A 182 7.87 20.13 -4.74
C VAL A 182 7.42 18.81 -5.38
N MET A 183 8.11 18.41 -6.44
CA MET A 183 7.99 17.11 -7.07
C MET A 183 9.12 16.20 -6.59
N GLU A 184 8.78 15.00 -6.14
CA GLU A 184 9.72 14.00 -5.64
C GLU A 184 10.07 13.03 -6.76
N PHE A 185 11.36 12.93 -7.09
CA PHE A 185 11.90 11.93 -7.98
C PHE A 185 12.51 10.79 -7.17
N ARG A 186 12.06 9.55 -7.39
CA ARG A 186 12.57 8.37 -6.69
C ARG A 186 13.16 7.38 -7.68
N HIS A 187 14.42 7.04 -7.47
CA HIS A 187 15.11 6.01 -8.23
C HIS A 187 14.88 4.63 -7.58
N PRO A 188 14.83 3.54 -8.36
CA PRO A 188 14.64 2.19 -7.83
C PRO A 188 15.69 1.71 -6.80
N ASP A 189 16.88 2.32 -6.78
CA ASP A 189 17.94 2.03 -5.79
C ASP A 189 17.73 2.70 -4.42
N GLY A 190 16.66 3.48 -4.25
CA GLY A 190 16.33 4.16 -3.01
C GLY A 190 16.69 5.65 -2.97
N ARG A 191 17.40 6.19 -3.97
CA ARG A 191 17.67 7.63 -4.03
C ARG A 191 16.36 8.43 -4.18
N LEU A 192 16.23 9.51 -3.41
CA LEU A 192 15.13 10.46 -3.45
C LEU A 192 15.67 11.86 -3.72
N VAL A 193 15.21 12.50 -4.80
CA VAL A 193 15.59 13.87 -5.17
C VAL A 193 14.32 14.74 -5.17
N PRO A 194 14.11 15.58 -4.13
CA PRO A 194 13.03 16.56 -4.13
C PRO A 194 13.39 17.77 -5.00
N VAL A 195 12.61 18.03 -6.04
CA VAL A 195 12.80 19.14 -6.98
C VAL A 195 11.73 20.20 -6.75
N VAL A 196 12.15 21.43 -6.44
CA VAL A 196 11.23 22.58 -6.37
C VAL A 196 10.86 22.98 -7.80
N LEU A 197 9.56 23.09 -8.07
CA LEU A 197 9.01 23.56 -9.35
C LEU A 197 8.38 24.94 -9.12
N PRO A 198 9.08 26.05 -9.43
CA PRO A 198 8.52 27.39 -9.39
C PRO A 198 7.32 27.57 -10.33
N GLY A 199 6.50 28.59 -10.09
CA GLY A 199 5.58 29.08 -11.11
C GLY A 199 6.35 29.56 -12.35
N ARG A 200 5.77 29.43 -13.53
CA ARG A 200 6.36 29.75 -14.84
C ARG A 200 7.61 28.94 -15.21
N SER A 201 7.86 27.81 -14.54
CA SER A 201 9.01 26.95 -14.84
C SER A 201 8.66 25.81 -15.79
N LEU A 202 9.60 25.45 -16.67
CA LEU A 202 9.53 24.28 -17.55
C LEU A 202 10.42 23.17 -17.02
N LEU A 203 9.82 22.04 -16.66
CA LEU A 203 10.54 20.82 -16.34
C LEU A 203 10.65 19.95 -17.60
N VAL A 204 11.85 19.50 -17.94
CA VAL A 204 12.13 18.61 -19.07
C VAL A 204 12.65 17.29 -18.53
N MET A 205 11.97 16.19 -18.87
CA MET A 205 12.35 14.82 -18.56
C MET A 205 12.77 14.10 -19.85
N LYS A 206 14.00 13.58 -19.89
CA LYS A 206 14.54 12.77 -20.99
C LYS A 206 15.37 11.61 -20.43
N GLY A 207 15.51 10.53 -21.19
CA GLY A 207 16.40 9.43 -20.82
C GLY A 207 16.05 8.81 -19.47
N GLU A 208 17.03 8.73 -18.56
CA GLU A 208 16.89 8.06 -17.27
C GLU A 208 15.79 8.70 -16.41
N SER A 209 15.76 10.04 -16.32
CA SER A 209 14.77 10.77 -15.52
C SER A 209 13.33 10.55 -15.98
N ARG A 210 13.13 10.19 -17.26
CA ARG A 210 11.82 9.87 -17.83
C ARG A 210 11.45 8.41 -17.60
N TYR A 211 12.37 7.49 -17.88
CA TYR A 211 12.07 6.07 -18.05
C TYR A 211 12.32 5.22 -16.80
N LEU A 212 13.19 5.67 -15.89
CA LEU A 212 13.58 4.88 -14.73
C LEU A 212 13.13 5.49 -13.42
N TRP A 213 13.20 6.82 -13.32
CA TRP A 213 12.79 7.54 -12.11
C TRP A 213 11.28 7.66 -12.05
N THR A 214 10.70 7.30 -10.90
CA THR A 214 9.31 7.66 -10.61
C THR A 214 9.24 9.11 -10.17
N HIS A 215 8.17 9.81 -10.55
CA HIS A 215 7.92 11.19 -10.14
C HIS A 215 6.54 11.31 -9.50
N GLY A 216 6.42 12.15 -8.47
CA GLY A 216 5.17 12.33 -7.74
C GLY A 216 5.12 13.65 -6.98
N ILE A 217 3.92 14.07 -6.60
CA ILE A 217 3.69 15.23 -5.73
C ILE A 217 3.00 14.70 -4.47
N THR A 218 3.73 14.65 -3.37
CA THR A 218 3.18 14.19 -2.07
C THR A 218 1.99 15.06 -1.66
N PRO A 219 0.83 14.48 -1.26
CA PRO A 219 -0.30 15.23 -0.72
C PRO A 219 0.05 15.93 0.60
N ARG A 220 0.33 17.25 0.55
CA ARG A 220 0.65 18.09 1.71
C ARG A 220 0.24 19.54 1.48
N LYS A 221 0.08 20.31 2.56
CA LYS A 221 -0.29 21.75 2.51
C LYS A 221 0.93 22.69 2.53
N PHE A 222 2.09 22.19 2.91
CA PHE A 222 3.33 22.96 3.05
C PHE A 222 4.51 22.17 2.48
N ASP A 223 5.45 22.87 1.86
CA ASP A 223 6.74 22.34 1.40
C ASP A 223 7.87 22.97 2.23
N MET A 224 8.91 22.20 2.54
CA MET A 224 10.18 22.75 3.03
C MET A 224 11.02 23.14 1.81
N VAL A 225 11.38 24.41 1.73
CA VAL A 225 12.16 24.97 0.61
C VAL A 225 13.32 25.81 1.15
N PRO A 226 14.40 26.00 0.38
CA PRO A 226 15.43 26.96 0.75
C PRO A 226 14.84 28.36 0.96
N ALA A 227 15.25 29.03 2.03
CA ALA A 227 14.95 30.43 2.27
C ALA A 227 15.68 31.26 1.23
N HIS A 228 14.95 31.84 0.28
CA HIS A 228 15.51 32.82 -0.64
C HIS A 228 15.59 34.18 0.05
N ASP A 229 16.79 34.77 0.06
CA ASP A 229 16.98 36.20 0.27
C ASP A 229 16.51 36.92 -1.01
N PRO A 230 15.53 37.84 -0.95
CA PRO A 230 15.00 38.54 -2.12
C PRO A 230 16.02 39.36 -2.92
N LEU A 231 17.25 39.51 -2.43
CA LEU A 231 18.28 40.39 -3.01
C LEU A 231 19.47 39.68 -3.68
N SER A 232 19.51 38.34 -3.73
CA SER A 232 20.63 37.64 -4.41
C SER A 232 20.26 37.27 -5.86
N PRO A 233 21.05 37.69 -6.87
CA PRO A 233 20.90 37.16 -8.22
C PRO A 233 21.15 35.64 -8.22
N SER A 234 20.38 34.94 -9.04
CA SER A 234 20.39 33.48 -9.19
C SER A 234 21.73 32.99 -9.75
N TYR A 235 22.28 31.97 -9.08
CA TYR A 235 23.59 31.33 -9.28
C TYR A 235 24.82 32.10 -8.76
N THR A 236 25.24 31.73 -7.55
CA THR A 236 26.67 31.69 -7.19
C THR A 236 27.15 30.25 -7.18
N THR A 237 28.34 30.11 -7.75
CA THR A 237 29.18 28.93 -7.89
C THR A 237 29.28 28.09 -6.62
N SER A 238 29.54 26.80 -6.83
CA SER A 238 29.99 25.84 -5.82
C SER A 238 31.15 26.41 -5.01
N ASP A 239 30.83 27.02 -3.88
CA ASP A 239 31.75 27.26 -2.79
C ASP A 239 31.03 27.06 -1.45
N GLY A 240 31.72 26.38 -0.53
CA GLY A 240 31.15 25.74 0.65
C GLY A 240 30.66 26.69 1.73
N GLY A 241 29.40 27.15 1.62
CA GLY A 241 28.68 27.86 2.68
C GLY A 241 27.59 27.00 3.32
N THR A 242 27.84 26.53 4.54
CA THR A 242 27.00 25.68 5.40
C THR A 242 25.79 26.40 6.03
N ASP A 243 25.00 27.16 5.27
CA ASP A 243 23.77 27.77 5.80
C ASP A 243 22.66 27.86 4.73
N ARG A 244 22.09 26.70 4.37
CA ARG A 244 20.80 26.67 3.66
C ARG A 244 19.69 26.75 4.69
N ASN A 245 19.41 27.96 5.18
CA ASN A 245 18.21 28.21 5.99
C ASN A 245 17.00 27.66 5.23
N LEU A 246 16.27 26.71 5.81
CA LEU A 246 15.04 26.17 5.23
C LEU A 246 13.84 26.95 5.77
N THR A 247 12.84 27.16 4.92
CA THR A 247 11.58 27.80 5.29
C THR A 247 10.38 26.97 4.83
N LEU A 248 9.25 27.14 5.51
CA LEU A 248 7.99 26.51 5.12
C LEU A 248 7.27 27.40 4.11
N SER A 249 6.97 26.83 2.93
CA SER A 249 6.16 27.47 1.91
C SER A 249 4.79 26.81 1.84
N LYS A 250 3.73 27.58 2.07
CA LYS A 250 2.34 27.11 1.93
C LYS A 250 2.02 26.88 0.46
N ARG A 251 1.43 25.72 0.14
CA ARG A 251 0.94 25.42 -1.22
C ARG A 251 -0.32 26.21 -1.53
N GLY A 252 -0.32 26.88 -2.68
CA GLY A 252 -1.52 27.43 -3.33
C GLY A 252 -2.02 26.54 -4.46
N THR A 253 -2.97 27.04 -5.24
CA THR A 253 -3.46 26.36 -6.43
C THR A 253 -2.39 26.35 -7.52
N ARG A 254 -2.06 25.15 -8.02
CA ARG A 254 -1.08 24.94 -9.08
C ARG A 254 -1.76 24.26 -10.27
N THR A 255 -1.50 24.76 -11.47
CA THR A 255 -1.90 24.09 -12.71
C THR A 255 -0.64 23.68 -13.45
N SER A 256 -0.59 22.46 -13.99
CA SER A 256 0.52 22.02 -14.83
C SER A 256 0.06 21.50 -16.17
N PHE A 257 0.82 21.87 -17.21
CA PHE A 257 0.61 21.47 -18.58
C PHE A 257 1.73 20.48 -18.93
N THR A 258 1.38 19.21 -19.02
CA THR A 258 2.33 18.15 -19.36
C THR A 258 2.15 17.76 -20.82
N PHE A 259 3.13 18.09 -21.64
CA PHE A 259 3.12 17.83 -23.07
C PHE A 259 3.96 16.60 -23.40
N ARG A 260 3.42 15.76 -24.28
CA ARG A 260 4.02 14.49 -24.69
C ARG A 260 3.78 14.26 -26.17
N LYS A 261 4.70 13.52 -26.79
CA LYS A 261 4.51 12.98 -28.13
C LYS A 261 4.03 11.54 -28.02
N ILE A 262 2.91 11.19 -28.65
CA ILE A 262 2.43 9.82 -28.74
C ILE A 262 3.45 8.97 -29.49
N ARG A 263 3.80 7.85 -28.88
CA ARG A 263 4.66 6.84 -29.47
C ARG A 263 3.79 5.88 -30.26
N HIS A 264 4.09 5.67 -31.54
CA HIS A 264 3.37 4.69 -32.37
C HIS A 264 4.04 3.31 -32.35
N GLU A 265 5.37 3.27 -32.37
CA GLU A 265 6.16 2.04 -32.34
C GLU A 265 6.37 1.51 -30.90
N PRO A 266 6.61 0.20 -30.69
CA PRO A 266 7.00 -0.32 -29.38
C PRO A 266 8.24 0.40 -28.82
N CYS A 267 8.23 0.74 -27.54
CA CYS A 267 9.39 1.37 -26.89
C CYS A 267 10.59 0.42 -26.84
N ARG A 268 11.77 0.94 -27.18
CA ARG A 268 13.06 0.22 -27.20
C ARG A 268 14.09 0.82 -26.25
N CYS A 269 13.65 1.45 -25.16
CA CYS A 269 14.54 2.07 -24.19
C CYS A 269 15.44 1.01 -23.50
N ALA A 270 16.61 1.44 -23.00
CA ALA A 270 17.51 0.59 -22.23
C ALA A 270 16.94 0.19 -20.84
N PHE A 271 15.93 0.91 -20.37
CA PHE A 271 15.32 0.74 -19.04
C PHE A 271 14.25 -0.34 -19.04
N LEU A 272 14.68 -1.55 -19.35
CA LEU A 272 13.82 -2.72 -19.50
C LEU A 272 12.98 -2.97 -18.24
N SER A 273 13.51 -2.82 -17.03
CA SER A 273 12.79 -3.08 -15.78
C SER A 273 11.50 -2.28 -15.60
N ALA A 274 11.39 -1.10 -16.21
CA ALA A 274 10.23 -0.21 -16.10
C ALA A 274 9.39 -0.14 -17.40
N CYS A 275 9.84 -0.79 -18.49
CA CYS A 275 9.23 -0.65 -19.82
C CYS A 275 8.07 -1.63 -20.06
N ASP A 276 6.89 -1.11 -20.35
CA ASP A 276 5.67 -1.87 -20.66
C ASP A 276 5.63 -2.42 -22.10
N SER A 277 6.42 -1.86 -23.03
CA SER A 277 6.51 -2.35 -24.43
C SER A 277 7.20 -3.71 -24.60
N LYS A 278 7.75 -4.28 -23.52
CA LYS A 278 8.35 -5.62 -23.51
C LYS A 278 7.39 -6.71 -24.00
N GLY A 279 6.08 -6.49 -23.91
CA GLY A 279 5.07 -7.41 -24.44
C GLY A 279 4.86 -7.36 -25.96
N ALA A 280 5.39 -6.35 -26.67
CA ALA A 280 5.05 -6.08 -28.08
C ALA A 280 6.18 -6.35 -29.10
N ILE A 281 7.39 -6.72 -28.65
CA ILE A 281 8.53 -7.05 -29.54
C ILE A 281 8.49 -8.51 -30.05
N SER A 282 7.47 -9.28 -29.67
CA SER A 282 7.13 -10.53 -30.35
C SER A 282 6.36 -10.24 -31.64
N GLY A 283 7.07 -10.13 -32.77
CA GLY A 283 6.45 -10.18 -34.10
C GLY A 283 5.65 -11.47 -34.32
N PRO A 284 4.95 -11.64 -35.47
CA PRO A 284 3.94 -12.69 -35.70
C PRO A 284 4.45 -14.14 -35.76
N SER A 285 5.59 -14.47 -35.16
CA SER A 285 6.20 -15.79 -35.19
C SER A 285 6.84 -16.24 -33.88
N SER A 286 6.54 -15.61 -32.75
CA SER A 286 6.93 -16.14 -31.43
C SER A 286 5.71 -16.53 -30.59
N PRO A 287 5.72 -17.68 -29.89
CA PRO A 287 4.60 -18.16 -29.07
C PRO A 287 4.31 -17.20 -27.89
N PRO A 288 3.17 -17.34 -27.18
CA PRO A 288 2.81 -16.49 -26.03
C PRO A 288 3.97 -16.37 -25.01
N PRO A 289 4.03 -15.27 -24.21
CA PRO A 289 5.10 -15.06 -23.25
C PRO A 289 5.27 -16.32 -22.41
N SER A 290 6.45 -16.92 -22.51
CA SER A 290 6.73 -18.15 -21.81
C SER A 290 6.54 -17.90 -20.31
N PRO A 291 5.86 -18.80 -19.58
CA PRO A 291 5.64 -18.64 -18.16
C PRO A 291 6.95 -18.33 -17.41
N PRO A 292 6.92 -17.47 -16.36
CA PRO A 292 8.14 -17.06 -15.67
C PRO A 292 8.88 -18.27 -15.15
N SER A 293 10.21 -18.32 -15.31
CA SER A 293 10.99 -19.46 -14.86
C SER A 293 11.16 -19.48 -13.34
N LEU A 294 11.44 -20.66 -12.80
CA LEU A 294 11.90 -20.79 -11.41
C LEU A 294 13.18 -19.97 -11.21
N PRO A 295 13.35 -19.34 -10.04
CA PRO A 295 14.53 -18.54 -9.77
C PRO A 295 15.78 -19.43 -9.70
N CYS A 296 16.82 -19.09 -10.46
CA CYS A 296 18.10 -19.83 -10.41
C CYS A 296 19.14 -19.13 -9.51
N CYS A 297 18.85 -17.91 -9.05
CA CYS A 297 19.70 -17.17 -8.14
C CYS A 297 18.90 -16.25 -7.20
N ARG A 298 19.57 -15.66 -6.19
CA ARG A 298 18.95 -14.73 -5.24
C ARG A 298 18.30 -13.51 -5.92
N ALA A 299 18.93 -12.99 -6.99
CA ALA A 299 18.40 -11.83 -7.71
C ALA A 299 17.10 -12.15 -8.44
N ASP A 300 17.00 -13.34 -9.04
CA ASP A 300 15.77 -13.82 -9.67
C ASP A 300 14.66 -14.04 -8.66
N ALA A 301 15.00 -14.63 -7.50
CA ALA A 301 14.06 -14.84 -6.42
C ALA A 301 13.45 -13.51 -5.94
N THR A 302 14.29 -12.50 -5.70
CA THR A 302 13.84 -11.16 -5.31
C THR A 302 12.98 -10.49 -6.39
N ARG A 303 13.32 -10.65 -7.66
CA ARG A 303 12.51 -10.11 -8.78
C ARG A 303 11.14 -10.80 -8.88
N LEU A 304 11.11 -12.13 -8.82
CA LEU A 304 9.87 -12.89 -8.86
C LEU A 304 8.95 -12.51 -7.71
N GLU A 305 9.49 -12.39 -6.50
CA GLU A 305 8.73 -11.95 -5.32
C GLU A 305 8.27 -10.49 -5.44
N ALA A 306 9.10 -9.59 -5.97
CA ALA A 306 8.70 -8.20 -6.20
C ALA A 306 7.50 -8.09 -7.15
N GLU A 307 7.52 -8.82 -8.27
CA GLU A 307 6.50 -8.77 -9.31
C GLU A 307 5.24 -9.54 -8.92
N TYR A 308 5.39 -10.79 -8.48
CA TYR A 308 4.28 -11.72 -8.25
C TYR A 308 3.86 -11.85 -6.78
N VAL A 309 4.46 -11.09 -5.86
CA VAL A 309 4.01 -11.02 -4.46
C VAL A 309 3.81 -9.57 -4.05
N HIS A 310 4.88 -8.77 -4.00
CA HIS A 310 4.84 -7.44 -3.38
C HIS A 310 3.90 -6.48 -4.12
N GLN A 311 4.12 -6.30 -5.43
CA GLN A 311 3.28 -5.43 -6.27
C GLN A 311 1.83 -5.90 -6.30
N VAL A 312 1.61 -7.22 -6.37
CA VAL A 312 0.26 -7.79 -6.42
C VAL A 312 -0.49 -7.52 -5.12
N TYR A 313 0.11 -7.77 -3.96
CA TYR A 313 -0.55 -7.53 -2.67
C TYR A 313 -0.83 -6.05 -2.41
N ASP A 314 0.08 -5.15 -2.82
CA ASP A 314 -0.19 -3.71 -2.78
C ASP A 314 -1.36 -3.33 -3.69
N ALA A 315 -1.42 -3.85 -4.92
CA ALA A 315 -2.50 -3.56 -5.86
C ALA A 315 -3.87 -4.10 -5.41
N ILE A 316 -3.92 -5.29 -4.79
CA ILE A 316 -5.18 -5.94 -4.40
C ILE A 316 -5.58 -5.68 -2.95
N ALA A 317 -4.82 -4.90 -2.16
CA ALA A 317 -4.96 -4.77 -0.71
C ALA A 317 -6.39 -4.47 -0.24
N SER A 318 -7.08 -3.55 -0.91
CA SER A 318 -8.47 -3.20 -0.58
C SER A 318 -9.44 -4.39 -0.76
N HIS A 319 -9.38 -5.09 -1.91
CA HIS A 319 -10.22 -6.25 -2.18
C HIS A 319 -9.82 -7.48 -1.34
N PHE A 320 -8.52 -7.65 -1.08
CA PHE A 320 -8.02 -8.64 -0.12
C PHE A 320 -8.62 -8.40 1.27
N SER A 321 -8.61 -7.15 1.75
CA SER A 321 -9.07 -6.80 3.08
C SER A 321 -10.58 -7.00 3.27
N SER A 322 -11.39 -6.69 2.24
CA SER A 322 -12.85 -6.88 2.30
C SER A 322 -13.25 -8.36 2.33
N THR A 323 -12.53 -9.22 1.61
CA THR A 323 -12.85 -10.64 1.47
C THR A 323 -12.27 -11.52 2.59
N ARG A 324 -11.28 -11.03 3.36
CA ARG A 324 -10.52 -11.83 4.34
C ARG A 324 -10.43 -11.16 5.71
N HIS A 325 -11.59 -10.97 6.34
CA HIS A 325 -11.68 -10.33 7.67
C HIS A 325 -11.83 -11.32 8.82
N SER A 326 -12.32 -12.55 8.59
CA SER A 326 -12.56 -13.52 9.66
C SER A 326 -11.28 -14.24 10.12
N PRO A 327 -10.91 -14.15 11.42
CA PRO A 327 -9.78 -14.91 11.98
C PRO A 327 -10.03 -16.43 11.98
N TRP A 328 -8.96 -17.21 11.93
CA TRP A 328 -9.05 -18.68 11.97
C TRP A 328 -9.10 -19.21 13.40
N PRO A 329 -10.04 -20.13 13.75
CA PRO A 329 -10.27 -20.52 15.14
C PRO A 329 -9.04 -21.05 15.89
N ARG A 330 -8.20 -21.86 15.23
CA ARG A 330 -6.98 -22.41 15.86
C ARG A 330 -5.91 -21.36 16.09
N VAL A 331 -5.78 -20.39 15.19
CA VAL A 331 -4.90 -19.23 15.40
C VAL A 331 -5.42 -18.39 16.57
N CYS A 332 -6.74 -18.16 16.64
CA CYS A 332 -7.32 -17.45 17.79
C CYS A 332 -7.08 -18.18 19.10
N HIS A 333 -7.26 -19.50 19.12
CA HIS A 333 -6.99 -20.31 20.31
C HIS A 333 -5.54 -20.16 20.78
N PHE A 334 -4.56 -20.26 19.88
CA PHE A 334 -3.15 -20.02 20.21
C PHE A 334 -2.94 -18.62 20.82
N LEU A 335 -3.51 -17.58 20.23
CA LEU A 335 -3.38 -16.20 20.70
C LEU A 335 -4.08 -15.95 22.05
N SER A 336 -5.22 -16.57 22.29
CA SER A 336 -5.97 -16.46 23.55
C SER A 336 -5.30 -17.18 24.72
N LEU A 337 -4.38 -18.13 24.45
CA LEU A 337 -3.60 -18.81 25.49
C LEU A 337 -2.38 -18.01 25.95
N LEU A 338 -2.03 -16.91 25.27
CA LEU A 338 -0.90 -16.08 25.65
C LEU A 338 -1.19 -15.36 26.98
N PRO A 339 -0.26 -15.41 27.96
CA PRO A 339 -0.42 -14.70 29.22
C PRO A 339 -0.59 -13.19 29.04
N PRO A 340 -1.35 -12.51 29.91
CA PRO A 340 -1.44 -11.05 29.91
C PRO A 340 -0.06 -10.38 29.95
N GLY A 341 0.12 -9.34 29.14
CA GLY A 341 1.38 -8.60 29.01
C GLY A 341 2.42 -9.24 28.07
N SER A 342 2.12 -10.41 27.48
CA SER A 342 3.00 -11.04 26.49
C SER A 342 3.22 -10.13 25.27
N VAL A 343 4.41 -10.17 24.69
CA VAL A 343 4.74 -9.45 23.45
C VAL A 343 4.55 -10.37 22.25
N LEU A 344 3.68 -9.98 21.33
CA LEU A 344 3.34 -10.72 20.10
C LEU A 344 3.86 -9.98 18.86
N ALA A 345 4.57 -10.69 17.98
CA ALA A 345 4.84 -10.23 16.62
C ALA A 345 4.02 -11.00 15.58
N ASP A 346 3.21 -10.31 14.78
CA ASP A 346 2.52 -10.86 13.62
C ASP A 346 3.30 -10.52 12.34
N VAL A 347 4.09 -11.48 11.85
CA VAL A 347 5.02 -11.28 10.72
C VAL A 347 4.35 -11.69 9.42
N GLY A 348 4.06 -10.69 8.59
CA GLY A 348 3.12 -10.75 7.46
C GLY A 348 1.67 -10.58 7.91
N CYS A 349 1.40 -9.54 8.70
CA CYS A 349 0.12 -9.32 9.38
C CYS A 349 -1.05 -9.04 8.43
N GLY A 350 -0.80 -8.76 7.15
CA GLY A 350 -1.81 -8.41 6.17
C GLY A 350 -2.65 -7.22 6.63
N ASN A 351 -3.97 -7.39 6.71
CA ASN A 351 -4.91 -6.37 7.17
C ASN A 351 -5.08 -6.34 8.72
N GLY A 352 -4.20 -7.00 9.47
CA GLY A 352 -4.16 -6.96 10.93
C GLY A 352 -5.25 -7.78 11.61
N LYS A 353 -5.84 -8.76 10.90
CA LYS A 353 -6.98 -9.55 11.42
C LYS A 353 -6.71 -10.29 12.74
N TYR A 354 -5.44 -10.54 13.09
CA TYR A 354 -5.07 -11.23 14.32
C TYR A 354 -4.63 -10.31 15.47
N LEU A 355 -4.27 -9.06 15.16
CA LEU A 355 -3.68 -8.12 16.14
C LEU A 355 -4.64 -7.73 17.27
N GLY A 356 -5.95 -7.85 17.05
CA GLY A 356 -6.99 -7.55 18.04
C GLY A 356 -7.62 -8.76 18.73
N VAL A 357 -7.09 -9.97 18.53
CA VAL A 357 -7.73 -11.20 19.06
C VAL A 357 -7.60 -11.32 20.57
N ASN A 358 -6.43 -10.99 21.12
CA ASN A 358 -6.19 -10.98 22.56
C ASN A 358 -5.86 -9.52 22.98
N PRO A 359 -6.77 -8.81 23.66
CA PRO A 359 -6.54 -7.42 24.06
C PRO A 359 -5.54 -7.27 25.21
N GLU A 360 -5.16 -8.37 25.88
CA GLU A 360 -4.25 -8.36 27.02
C GLU A 360 -2.77 -8.48 26.61
N VAL A 361 -2.47 -8.68 25.32
CA VAL A 361 -1.08 -8.76 24.81
C VAL A 361 -0.64 -7.46 24.14
N ILE A 362 0.66 -7.22 24.13
CA ILE A 362 1.28 -6.12 23.39
C ILE A 362 1.61 -6.64 21.98
N ALA A 363 0.69 -6.41 21.03
CA ALA A 363 0.82 -6.89 19.67
C ALA A 363 1.40 -5.84 18.71
N VAL A 364 2.38 -6.24 17.89
CA VAL A 364 2.90 -5.47 16.76
C VAL A 364 2.85 -6.34 15.51
N GLY A 365 2.28 -5.80 14.43
CA GLY A 365 2.31 -6.43 13.11
C GLY A 365 3.43 -5.88 12.25
N CYS A 366 3.87 -6.67 11.26
CA CYS A 366 4.59 -6.12 10.12
C CYS A 366 4.15 -6.78 8.82
N ASP A 367 4.17 -6.03 7.73
CA ASP A 367 3.88 -6.55 6.40
C ASP A 367 4.73 -5.81 5.36
N ARG A 368 5.04 -6.48 4.24
CA ARG A 368 5.82 -5.86 3.16
C ARG A 368 4.97 -4.87 2.36
N SER A 369 3.66 -5.09 2.31
CA SER A 369 2.70 -4.26 1.60
C SER A 369 2.39 -2.99 2.40
N PHE A 370 2.74 -1.84 1.82
CA PHE A 370 2.39 -0.55 2.40
C PHE A 370 0.88 -0.38 2.50
N ALA A 371 0.14 -0.81 1.47
CA ALA A 371 -1.32 -0.66 1.43
C ALA A 371 -2.02 -1.50 2.53
N LEU A 372 -1.54 -2.71 2.82
CA LEU A 372 -2.07 -3.53 3.91
C LEU A 372 -1.71 -2.97 5.30
N VAL A 373 -0.48 -2.47 5.49
CA VAL A 373 -0.08 -1.78 6.74
C VAL A 373 -0.92 -0.53 6.99
N GLN A 374 -1.25 0.24 5.93
CA GLN A 374 -2.14 1.39 6.06
C GLN A 374 -3.54 0.95 6.55
N ILE A 375 -4.08 -0.15 6.03
CA ILE A 375 -5.36 -0.71 6.49
C ILE A 375 -5.28 -1.17 7.96
N CYS A 376 -4.16 -1.76 8.41
CA CYS A 376 -3.94 -2.07 9.82
C CYS A 376 -4.01 -0.82 10.70
N ALA A 377 -3.34 0.25 10.28
CA ALA A 377 -3.31 1.52 11.02
C ALA A 377 -4.70 2.18 11.07
N GLU A 378 -5.46 2.14 9.98
CA GLU A 378 -6.86 2.61 9.93
C GLU A 378 -7.78 1.82 10.87
N ARG A 379 -7.45 0.56 11.16
CA ARG A 379 -8.14 -0.28 12.16
C ARG A 379 -7.66 -0.05 13.60
N GLY A 380 -6.72 0.85 13.82
CA GLY A 380 -6.18 1.18 15.14
C GLY A 380 -5.08 0.23 15.64
N PHE A 381 -4.55 -0.65 14.79
CA PHE A 381 -3.48 -1.57 15.18
C PHE A 381 -2.09 -1.00 14.92
N GLN A 382 -1.12 -1.45 15.71
CA GLN A 382 0.28 -1.09 15.54
C GLN A 382 0.91 -2.02 14.49
N ALA A 383 1.30 -1.47 13.34
CA ALA A 383 1.97 -2.21 12.28
C ALA A 383 3.04 -1.37 11.60
N LEU A 384 4.06 -2.04 11.06
CA LEU A 384 5.18 -1.42 10.36
C LEU A 384 5.40 -2.07 8.98
N VAL A 385 5.89 -1.28 8.03
CA VAL A 385 6.30 -1.82 6.72
C VAL A 385 7.69 -2.42 6.86
N SER A 386 7.82 -3.74 6.70
CA SER A 386 9.13 -4.41 6.72
C SER A 386 9.15 -5.69 5.91
N ASP A 387 10.35 -6.18 5.62
CA ASP A 387 10.57 -7.51 5.07
C ASP A 387 10.50 -8.55 6.20
N ALA A 388 9.78 -9.66 6.00
CA ALA A 388 9.73 -10.77 6.95
C ALA A 388 11.06 -11.52 7.08
N LEU A 389 12.04 -11.23 6.21
CA LEU A 389 13.43 -11.68 6.33
C LEU A 389 14.30 -10.77 7.24
N CYS A 390 13.82 -9.57 7.59
CA CYS A 390 14.53 -8.61 8.42
C CYS A 390 13.51 -7.69 9.13
N VAL A 391 12.97 -8.18 10.24
CA VAL A 391 11.97 -7.49 11.05
C VAL A 391 12.69 -6.53 12.00
N PRO A 392 12.32 -5.23 12.04
CA PRO A 392 12.99 -4.21 12.86
C PRO A 392 12.60 -4.27 14.35
N LEU A 393 12.57 -5.49 14.90
CA LEU A 393 12.38 -5.79 16.31
C LEU A 393 13.66 -6.42 16.88
N ARG A 394 13.91 -6.17 18.17
CA ARG A 394 15.12 -6.65 18.84
C ARG A 394 15.13 -8.19 18.90
N THR A 395 16.32 -8.76 18.89
CA THR A 395 16.49 -10.19 19.14
C THR A 395 15.97 -10.52 20.53
N ALA A 396 15.28 -11.66 20.69
CA ALA A 396 14.73 -12.14 21.95
C ALA A 396 13.84 -11.10 22.67
N SER A 397 12.92 -10.46 21.93
CA SER A 397 11.98 -9.49 22.49
C SER A 397 10.54 -9.97 22.57
N CYS A 398 10.18 -11.03 21.84
CA CYS A 398 8.80 -11.51 21.71
C CYS A 398 8.59 -12.80 22.50
N ASP A 399 7.46 -12.90 23.19
CA ASP A 399 7.01 -14.12 23.86
C ASP A 399 6.34 -15.07 22.85
N ALA A 400 5.70 -14.50 21.83
CA ALA A 400 5.15 -15.24 20.72
C ALA A 400 5.35 -14.54 19.37
N CYS A 401 5.43 -15.34 18.31
CA CYS A 401 5.39 -14.87 16.93
C CYS A 401 4.33 -15.67 16.15
N ILE A 402 3.66 -15.03 15.21
CA ILE A 402 2.83 -15.74 14.23
C ILE A 402 3.26 -15.35 12.82
N SER A 403 3.18 -16.31 11.89
CA SER A 403 3.38 -16.06 10.46
C SER A 403 2.35 -16.88 9.69
N ILE A 404 1.25 -16.24 9.32
CA ILE A 404 0.06 -16.92 8.83
C ILE A 404 -0.15 -16.65 7.35
N ALA A 405 0.06 -17.68 6.53
CA ALA A 405 -0.04 -17.59 5.08
C ALA A 405 0.97 -16.60 4.45
N VAL A 406 2.24 -16.70 4.87
CA VAL A 406 3.31 -15.77 4.46
C VAL A 406 4.49 -16.50 3.83
N ILE A 407 5.06 -17.50 4.52
CA ILE A 407 6.35 -18.11 4.13
C ILE A 407 6.29 -18.77 2.73
N HIS A 408 5.12 -19.23 2.30
CA HIS A 408 4.93 -19.75 0.94
C HIS A 408 5.12 -18.72 -0.18
N HIS A 409 5.21 -17.43 0.14
CA HIS A 409 5.52 -16.40 -0.86
C HIS A 409 7.01 -16.27 -1.16
N PHE A 410 7.90 -16.90 -0.39
CA PHE A 410 9.33 -16.88 -0.68
C PHE A 410 9.70 -17.96 -1.69
N SER A 411 10.35 -17.51 -2.76
CA SER A 411 10.52 -18.27 -3.99
C SER A 411 11.62 -19.32 -4.00
N THR A 412 12.44 -19.32 -2.96
CA THR A 412 13.55 -20.26 -2.77
C THR A 412 13.53 -20.81 -1.35
N GLN A 413 14.01 -22.04 -1.18
CA GLN A 413 14.07 -22.70 0.12
C GLN A 413 14.94 -21.90 1.10
N GLU A 414 16.04 -21.30 0.63
CA GLU A 414 16.95 -20.51 1.45
C GLU A 414 16.25 -19.28 2.04
N ARG A 415 15.37 -18.62 1.26
CA ARG A 415 14.59 -17.48 1.72
C ARG A 415 13.48 -17.90 2.67
N ARG A 416 12.81 -19.03 2.41
CA ARG A 416 11.85 -19.64 3.35
C ARG A 416 12.51 -19.95 4.70
N LEU A 417 13.70 -20.55 4.67
CA LEU A 417 14.48 -20.85 5.87
C LEU A 417 14.94 -19.57 6.59
N ALA A 418 15.33 -18.53 5.85
CA ALA A 418 15.67 -17.23 6.43
C ALA A 418 14.48 -16.57 7.16
N ALA A 419 13.26 -16.70 6.63
CA ALA A 419 12.04 -16.23 7.32
C ALA A 419 11.82 -16.98 8.64
N VAL A 420 12.00 -18.30 8.66
CA VAL A 420 11.90 -19.08 9.91
C VAL A 420 12.99 -18.66 10.92
N ARG A 421 14.24 -18.48 10.47
CA ARG A 421 15.33 -17.98 11.33
C ARG A 421 15.00 -16.61 11.92
N GLU A 422 14.36 -15.76 11.14
CA GLU A 422 13.97 -14.43 11.60
C GLU A 422 12.90 -14.49 12.68
N LEU A 423 11.87 -15.34 12.54
CA LEU A 423 10.89 -15.60 13.60
C LEU A 423 11.59 -16.07 14.89
N VAL A 424 12.52 -17.02 14.78
CA VAL A 424 13.27 -17.56 15.93
C VAL A 424 14.18 -16.52 16.57
N ARG A 425 14.76 -15.60 15.78
CA ARG A 425 15.55 -14.48 16.29
C ARG A 425 14.71 -13.59 17.21
N LEU A 426 13.46 -13.31 16.84
CA LEU A 426 12.55 -12.46 17.61
C LEU A 426 12.14 -13.08 18.96
N LEU A 427 11.99 -14.40 19.01
CA LEU A 427 11.55 -15.12 20.21
C LEU A 427 12.56 -15.06 21.35
N LYS A 428 12.06 -14.86 22.58
CA LYS A 428 12.78 -15.16 23.82
C LYS A 428 12.97 -16.67 23.97
N PRO A 429 13.94 -17.14 24.78
CA PRO A 429 13.97 -18.54 25.23
C PRO A 429 12.62 -18.95 25.82
N GLY A 430 12.12 -20.13 25.45
CA GLY A 430 10.77 -20.61 25.78
C GLY A 430 9.62 -19.94 24.99
N GLY A 431 9.91 -18.94 24.16
CA GLY A 431 8.90 -18.29 23.31
C GLY A 431 8.46 -19.18 22.15
N GLN A 432 7.25 -18.96 21.65
CA GLN A 432 6.64 -19.84 20.65
C GLN A 432 6.31 -19.14 19.31
N ALA A 433 6.59 -19.80 18.19
CA ALA A 433 6.18 -19.34 16.86
C ALA A 433 5.11 -20.26 16.25
N LEU A 434 4.00 -19.68 15.77
CA LEU A 434 2.99 -20.40 15.00
C LEU A 434 3.10 -20.04 13.51
N ILE A 435 3.33 -21.06 12.68
CA ILE A 435 3.50 -20.90 11.23
C ILE A 435 2.40 -21.65 10.49
N TYR A 436 1.75 -20.98 9.53
CA TYR A 436 0.78 -21.58 8.61
C TYR A 436 1.21 -21.36 7.15
N VAL A 437 1.28 -22.43 6.37
CA VAL A 437 1.59 -22.40 4.93
C VAL A 437 0.60 -23.23 4.12
N TRP A 438 0.36 -22.88 2.86
CA TRP A 438 -0.57 -23.65 2.01
C TRP A 438 -0.03 -25.06 1.78
N ALA A 439 -0.91 -26.06 1.91
CA ALA A 439 -0.59 -27.45 1.64
C ALA A 439 -0.69 -27.74 0.14
N PHE A 440 0.23 -28.55 -0.38
CA PHE A 440 0.12 -29.14 -1.71
C PHE A 440 -1.09 -30.10 -1.75
N GLU A 441 -1.28 -30.87 -0.67
CA GLU A 441 -2.39 -31.78 -0.47
C GLU A 441 -3.66 -31.02 -0.07
N GLN A 442 -4.53 -30.74 -1.04
CA GLN A 442 -5.83 -30.09 -0.78
C GLN A 442 -6.93 -31.07 -0.32
N GLU A 443 -6.63 -32.36 -0.29
CA GLU A 443 -7.43 -33.42 0.35
C GLU A 443 -6.57 -34.16 1.37
N TYR A 444 -7.00 -34.16 2.63
CA TYR A 444 -6.26 -34.80 3.74
C TYR A 444 -7.22 -35.62 4.60
N ASN A 445 -6.87 -36.85 4.92
CA ASN A 445 -7.72 -37.79 5.67
C ASN A 445 -9.15 -37.93 5.10
N LYS A 446 -9.30 -38.02 3.77
CA LYS A 446 -10.59 -38.07 3.04
C LYS A 446 -11.48 -36.83 3.25
N GLN A 447 -10.92 -35.72 3.73
CA GLN A 447 -11.61 -34.44 3.86
C GLN A 447 -10.99 -33.42 2.91
N ARG A 448 -11.81 -32.90 1.99
CA ARG A 448 -11.43 -31.78 1.11
C ARG A 448 -11.26 -30.49 1.92
N SER A 449 -10.26 -29.68 1.56
CA SER A 449 -10.05 -28.36 2.14
C SER A 449 -11.22 -27.42 1.82
N LYS A 450 -11.36 -26.33 2.60
CA LYS A 450 -12.34 -25.27 2.29
C LYS A 450 -12.11 -24.67 0.90
N TYR A 451 -10.85 -24.63 0.43
CA TYR A 451 -10.47 -24.16 -0.90
C TYR A 451 -11.19 -24.93 -2.03
N LEU A 452 -11.39 -26.24 -1.87
CA LEU A 452 -12.09 -27.08 -2.85
C LEU A 452 -13.61 -27.15 -2.66
N LYS A 453 -14.16 -26.65 -1.55
CA LYS A 453 -15.56 -26.88 -1.13
C LYS A 453 -16.58 -25.83 -1.64
N GLU A 454 -16.15 -24.74 -2.27
CA GLU A 454 -17.05 -23.66 -2.74
C GLU A 454 -17.59 -23.84 -4.18
N HIS A 455 -17.98 -25.06 -4.54
CA HIS A 455 -18.87 -25.35 -5.68
C HIS A 455 -20.14 -26.02 -5.16
N PRO A 456 -21.27 -25.31 -5.04
CA PRO A 456 -22.56 -25.94 -5.22
C PRO A 456 -22.76 -26.13 -6.74
N GLU A 457 -23.22 -27.32 -7.11
CA GLU A 457 -23.73 -27.67 -8.44
C GLU A 457 -22.68 -28.09 -9.49
N ASN A 458 -22.27 -29.35 -9.41
CA ASN A 458 -22.55 -30.34 -10.45
C ASN A 458 -21.99 -31.70 -10.02
N LEU A 459 -22.90 -32.63 -9.71
CA LEU A 459 -22.84 -34.08 -10.02
C LEU A 459 -24.01 -34.75 -9.29
N ASN A 460 -25.22 -34.47 -9.76
CA ASN A 460 -26.25 -35.50 -9.90
C ASN A 460 -26.21 -35.92 -11.37
N THR A 461 -26.52 -37.19 -11.63
CA THR A 461 -26.45 -37.91 -12.92
C THR A 461 -25.05 -38.29 -13.39
N ILE A 462 -24.57 -39.46 -12.96
CA ILE A 462 -24.70 -40.71 -13.73
C ILE A 462 -24.93 -41.81 -12.69
N ASP A 463 -26.16 -42.31 -12.65
CA ASP A 463 -26.45 -43.63 -12.10
C ASP A 463 -27.12 -44.43 -13.21
N ASN A 464 -26.71 -45.70 -13.31
CA ASN A 464 -27.22 -46.83 -14.09
C ASN A 464 -26.11 -47.55 -14.87
N THR A 465 -25.48 -48.51 -14.20
CA THR A 465 -25.57 -49.90 -14.67
C THR A 465 -25.49 -50.82 -13.46
N SER A 466 -26.49 -51.69 -13.40
CA SER A 466 -26.90 -52.53 -12.30
C SER A 466 -26.02 -53.77 -12.13
N GLU A 467 -25.96 -54.23 -10.87
CA GLU A 467 -25.94 -55.64 -10.43
C GLU A 467 -24.76 -56.53 -10.87
N ASP A 468 -23.93 -56.94 -9.91
CA ASP A 468 -24.26 -58.16 -9.15
C ASP A 468 -23.45 -58.23 -7.84
N GLY A 469 -24.09 -58.73 -6.79
CA GLY A 469 -23.54 -58.76 -5.44
C GLY A 469 -22.77 -60.04 -5.11
N GLN A 470 -21.83 -59.94 -4.17
CA GLN A 470 -21.66 -60.90 -3.06
C GLN A 470 -20.45 -60.51 -2.19
N GLU A 471 -20.74 -60.09 -0.97
CA GLU A 471 -19.88 -60.34 0.20
C GLU A 471 -19.98 -61.84 0.57
N PRO A 472 -18.99 -62.48 1.23
CA PRO A 472 -18.66 -62.10 2.62
C PRO A 472 -17.25 -62.39 3.18
N HIS A 473 -16.95 -61.68 4.27
CA HIS A 473 -16.27 -62.11 5.51
C HIS A 473 -14.80 -62.61 5.57
N ALA A 474 -14.15 -62.07 6.63
CA ALA A 474 -13.27 -62.71 7.61
C ALA A 474 -11.73 -62.61 7.48
N GLU A 475 -11.17 -61.86 8.44
CA GLU A 475 -9.97 -62.13 9.25
C GLU A 475 -8.80 -62.91 8.65
N SER A 476 -7.63 -62.27 8.55
CA SER A 476 -6.45 -62.79 9.26
C SER A 476 -5.32 -61.76 9.41
N ARG A 477 -4.78 -61.76 10.63
CA ARG A 477 -3.67 -60.97 11.14
C ARG A 477 -2.40 -61.81 11.01
N ARG A 478 -1.42 -61.40 10.21
CA ARG A 478 -0.01 -61.89 10.25
C ARG A 478 0.90 -60.72 9.84
N GLN A 479 1.57 -60.08 10.81
CA GLN A 479 2.99 -60.29 11.13
C GLN A 479 3.91 -60.07 9.91
N LEU A 480 4.44 -58.84 9.84
CA LEU A 480 5.59 -58.46 9.02
C LEU A 480 6.85 -58.75 9.84
N GLU A 481 7.67 -59.70 9.38
CA GLU A 481 9.08 -59.79 9.74
C GLU A 481 9.92 -59.36 8.54
N GLU A 482 11.02 -58.69 8.88
CA GLU A 482 12.03 -58.09 8.03
C GLU A 482 12.68 -59.11 7.09
N ASN A 483 12.96 -58.68 5.86
CA ASN A 483 14.17 -59.11 5.17
C ASN A 483 14.77 -57.95 4.39
N ASP A 484 16.02 -57.71 4.74
CA ASP A 484 16.89 -56.64 4.32
C ASP A 484 17.61 -57.03 3.01
N ARG A 485 18.03 -56.00 2.25
CA ARG A 485 19.06 -55.94 1.17
C ARG A 485 18.62 -55.58 -0.26
N PRO A 486 19.51 -54.85 -0.98
CA PRO A 486 19.18 -53.54 -1.54
C PRO A 486 18.99 -53.60 -3.06
N VAL A 487 18.11 -52.75 -3.58
CA VAL A 487 18.10 -52.41 -5.00
C VAL A 487 18.36 -50.92 -5.12
N ASP A 488 19.59 -50.66 -5.54
CA ASP A 488 20.13 -49.41 -6.01
C ASP A 488 19.32 -48.93 -7.22
N SER A 489 18.44 -47.95 -7.01
CA SER A 489 17.87 -47.12 -8.07
C SER A 489 17.20 -45.89 -7.46
N LEU A 490 18.03 -44.92 -7.13
CA LEU A 490 17.65 -43.50 -7.15
C LEU A 490 17.13 -43.17 -8.55
N GLN A 491 15.82 -43.32 -8.75
CA GLN A 491 15.12 -42.69 -9.87
C GLN A 491 14.46 -41.42 -9.36
N ASP A 492 15.33 -40.42 -9.23
CA ASP A 492 15.16 -39.07 -9.73
C ASP A 492 13.82 -38.81 -10.46
N VAL A 493 12.82 -38.36 -9.71
CA VAL A 493 11.61 -37.71 -10.26
C VAL A 493 11.86 -36.21 -10.37
N SER A 494 13.03 -35.81 -10.91
CA SER A 494 13.26 -34.45 -11.41
C SER A 494 13.22 -34.45 -12.94
N LYS A 495 12.02 -34.61 -13.50
CA LYS A 495 11.76 -34.22 -14.89
C LYS A 495 10.61 -33.23 -14.94
N VAL A 496 10.85 -32.05 -14.35
CA VAL A 496 10.15 -30.83 -14.75
C VAL A 496 10.71 -30.45 -16.12
N ALA A 497 9.99 -30.80 -17.18
CA ALA A 497 10.26 -30.25 -18.48
C ALA A 497 10.04 -28.72 -18.43
N ASP A 498 11.12 -27.99 -18.71
CA ASP A 498 11.18 -26.57 -19.11
C ASP A 498 11.30 -25.48 -18.02
N GLY A 499 11.39 -25.80 -16.72
CA GLY A 499 11.77 -24.83 -15.68
C GLY A 499 10.86 -23.59 -15.53
N LYS A 500 9.65 -23.62 -16.10
CA LYS A 500 8.66 -22.53 -16.15
C LYS A 500 7.53 -22.74 -15.12
N LEU A 501 7.07 -21.66 -14.51
CA LEU A 501 6.00 -21.63 -13.52
C LEU A 501 4.63 -21.83 -14.17
N SER A 502 3.88 -22.82 -13.71
CA SER A 502 2.51 -23.03 -14.15
C SER A 502 1.55 -21.98 -13.56
N VAL A 503 0.51 -21.61 -14.30
CA VAL A 503 -0.61 -20.83 -13.75
C VAL A 503 -1.65 -21.81 -13.23
N HIS A 504 -1.96 -21.72 -11.93
CA HIS A 504 -2.94 -22.55 -11.28
C HIS A 504 -4.37 -22.21 -11.74
N THR A 505 -5.17 -23.22 -12.01
CA THR A 505 -6.62 -23.05 -12.15
C THR A 505 -7.27 -23.03 -10.78
N ASN A 506 -7.84 -21.90 -10.39
CA ASN A 506 -8.46 -21.75 -9.06
C ASN A 506 -9.43 -22.90 -8.73
N ARG A 507 -9.38 -23.40 -7.50
CA ARG A 507 -10.25 -24.46 -6.95
C ARG A 507 -10.01 -25.85 -7.58
N THR A 508 -8.82 -26.08 -8.11
CA THR A 508 -8.37 -27.41 -8.54
C THR A 508 -7.25 -27.92 -7.64
N ALA A 509 -6.86 -29.18 -7.78
CA ALA A 509 -5.69 -29.71 -7.09
C ALA A 509 -4.39 -29.05 -7.61
N PHE A 510 -3.37 -28.96 -6.75
CA PHE A 510 -2.06 -28.47 -7.16
C PHE A 510 -1.29 -29.56 -7.89
N ASN A 511 -0.68 -29.21 -9.03
CA ASN A 511 0.10 -30.14 -9.85
C ASN A 511 1.62 -29.89 -9.74
N THR A 512 2.02 -28.70 -9.28
CA THR A 512 3.41 -28.31 -9.00
C THR A 512 3.48 -27.57 -7.66
N GLN A 513 4.62 -27.65 -6.95
CA GLN A 513 4.80 -26.92 -5.68
C GLN A 513 4.95 -25.42 -5.91
N ASP A 514 5.64 -25.04 -6.97
CA ASP A 514 5.83 -23.66 -7.37
C ASP A 514 4.87 -23.30 -8.51
N LEU A 515 4.05 -22.28 -8.30
CA LEU A 515 3.01 -21.89 -9.24
C LEU A 515 2.52 -20.45 -9.04
N LEU A 516 1.84 -19.94 -10.07
CA LEU A 516 1.14 -18.66 -10.05
C LEU A 516 -0.35 -18.87 -9.80
N VAL A 517 -0.88 -18.29 -8.72
CA VAL A 517 -2.29 -18.38 -8.33
C VAL A 517 -3.04 -17.11 -8.77
N PRO A 518 -4.03 -17.21 -9.68
CA PRO A 518 -4.75 -16.04 -10.18
C PRO A 518 -5.73 -15.47 -9.15
N TRP A 519 -5.86 -14.15 -9.13
CA TRP A 519 -6.75 -13.37 -8.30
C TRP A 519 -7.61 -12.46 -9.16
N HIS A 520 -8.91 -12.68 -9.10
CA HIS A 520 -9.89 -11.93 -9.86
C HIS A 520 -10.46 -10.85 -8.96
N LEU A 521 -10.39 -9.59 -9.39
CA LEU A 521 -11.15 -8.52 -8.76
C LEU A 521 -12.61 -8.69 -9.20
N LYS A 522 -13.50 -9.13 -8.31
CA LYS A 522 -14.94 -9.14 -8.64
C LYS A 522 -15.47 -7.71 -8.52
N GLU A 523 -16.26 -7.26 -9.49
CA GLU A 523 -17.13 -6.10 -9.29
C GLU A 523 -18.03 -6.38 -8.09
N GLY A 524 -18.16 -5.39 -7.21
CA GLY A 524 -18.82 -5.57 -5.92
C GLY A 524 -20.22 -6.17 -6.05
N GLU A 525 -20.45 -7.30 -5.38
CA GLU A 525 -21.79 -7.85 -5.18
C GLU A 525 -22.68 -6.78 -4.53
N LYS A 526 -23.72 -6.35 -5.25
CA LYS A 526 -24.83 -5.58 -4.69
C LYS A 526 -25.40 -6.40 -3.53
N LYS A 527 -25.19 -5.96 -2.29
CA LYS A 527 -25.78 -6.57 -1.09
C LYS A 527 -27.31 -6.65 -1.24
N ASN A 528 -27.84 -7.83 -1.53
CA ASN A 528 -29.26 -8.13 -1.43
C ASN A 528 -29.69 -8.02 0.04
N HIS A 529 -30.30 -6.90 0.43
CA HIS A 529 -31.07 -6.83 1.66
C HIS A 529 -32.36 -7.64 1.50
N LYS A 530 -32.38 -8.84 2.06
CA LYS A 530 -33.63 -9.54 2.38
C LYS A 530 -34.40 -8.69 3.40
N LYS A 531 -35.56 -8.16 2.99
CA LYS A 531 -36.58 -7.62 3.89
C LYS A 531 -36.96 -8.71 4.90
N LYS A 532 -36.78 -8.43 6.20
CA LYS A 532 -37.55 -9.08 7.26
C LYS A 532 -38.69 -8.14 7.63
N GLU A 533 -39.90 -8.69 7.58
CA GLU A 533 -41.15 -8.03 7.94
C GLU A 533 -41.16 -7.61 9.41
N SER A 534 -41.83 -6.49 9.63
CA SER A 534 -42.13 -5.87 10.90
C SER A 534 -43.33 -6.55 11.58
N GLU A 535 -43.13 -7.13 12.77
CA GLU A 535 -44.20 -7.31 13.75
C GLU A 535 -44.14 -6.17 14.79
N LYS A 536 -45.27 -5.49 14.98
CA LYS A 536 -45.49 -4.48 16.02
C LYS A 536 -45.69 -5.17 17.39
N PRO A 537 -45.29 -4.53 18.50
CA PRO A 537 -45.99 -4.69 19.76
C PRO A 537 -46.83 -3.43 20.10
N PRO A 538 -47.91 -3.58 20.89
CA PRO A 538 -48.82 -2.49 21.25
C PRO A 538 -48.30 -1.67 22.44
N ALA A 539 -48.82 -0.44 22.55
CA ALA A 539 -48.73 0.40 23.74
C ALA A 539 -49.86 0.05 24.73
N ASP A 540 -49.56 0.00 26.03
CA ASP A 540 -50.10 0.97 27.00
C ASP A 540 -49.81 0.61 28.47
N SER A 541 -49.80 1.68 29.27
CA SER A 541 -50.05 1.78 30.73
C SER A 541 -48.86 1.71 31.73
N CYS A 542 -48.42 2.92 32.11
CA CYS A 542 -48.47 3.49 33.47
C CYS A 542 -48.02 2.62 34.68
N SER A 543 -46.97 3.04 35.37
CA SER A 543 -47.08 3.62 36.74
C SER A 543 -45.72 3.85 37.42
N SER A 544 -45.72 4.90 38.22
CA SER A 544 -44.72 5.40 39.15
C SER A 544 -44.17 4.36 40.15
N SER A 545 -42.88 4.46 40.49
CA SER A 545 -42.47 4.68 41.89
C SER A 545 -40.95 4.89 42.01
N SER A 546 -40.64 6.01 42.64
CA SER A 546 -39.37 6.49 43.15
C SER A 546 -38.86 5.71 44.36
N LEU A 547 -37.57 5.95 44.67
CA LEU A 547 -36.87 5.90 45.98
C LEU A 547 -35.73 4.85 46.01
N SER A 548 -34.48 5.16 46.40
CA SER A 548 -33.95 6.36 47.05
C SER A 548 -32.45 6.28 47.41
N PHE A 549 -31.87 7.47 47.69
CA PHE A 549 -30.82 7.79 48.69
C PHE A 549 -29.39 7.26 48.45
N LYS A 550 -28.29 8.00 48.62
CA LYS A 550 -27.98 9.20 49.43
C LYS A 550 -26.71 9.88 48.87
N THR A 551 -26.77 11.20 48.72
CA THR A 551 -25.62 12.12 48.69
C THR A 551 -25.85 13.13 49.81
N ARG A 552 -24.80 13.54 50.52
CA ARG A 552 -24.65 14.71 51.43
C ARG A 552 -23.49 14.41 52.39
N LEU A 553 -22.65 15.31 52.88
CA LEU A 553 -22.56 16.77 53.18
C LEU A 553 -21.04 16.99 53.46
N ASP A 554 -20.45 18.16 53.68
CA ASP A 554 -20.57 19.59 53.33
C ASP A 554 -19.49 20.31 54.17
N CYS A 555 -19.35 21.61 53.90
CA CYS A 555 -18.89 22.73 54.76
C CYS A 555 -17.38 23.01 54.82
N ASP A 556 -16.88 24.16 54.34
CA ASP A 556 -17.07 25.60 54.69
C ASP A 556 -16.34 26.06 55.96
N HIS A 557 -15.46 27.07 55.81
CA HIS A 557 -15.67 28.43 56.36
C HIS A 557 -14.53 29.45 56.08
N THR A 558 -14.92 30.66 55.62
CA THR A 558 -14.44 32.04 55.95
C THR A 558 -12.98 32.45 55.59
N SER A 559 -12.62 33.64 55.08
CA SER A 559 -13.05 35.03 55.35
C SER A 559 -12.44 36.02 54.31
N SER A 560 -13.11 37.14 53.98
CA SER A 560 -12.56 38.35 53.29
C SER A 560 -11.79 39.26 54.31
N PRO A 561 -11.19 40.46 54.00
CA PRO A 561 -11.19 41.28 52.75
C PRO A 561 -9.86 42.03 52.38
N GLY A 562 -9.84 42.73 51.23
CA GLY A 562 -9.28 44.11 51.17
C GLY A 562 -8.10 44.47 50.24
N CYS A 563 -8.27 45.62 49.57
CA CYS A 563 -7.31 46.58 48.96
C CYS A 563 -6.68 46.22 47.58
N ASP A 564 -7.04 46.93 46.51
CA ASP A 564 -6.42 48.18 45.98
C ASP A 564 -5.08 47.88 45.28
N SER A 565 -4.72 48.36 44.09
CA SER A 565 -5.21 49.43 43.21
C SER A 565 -4.33 49.42 41.94
N ASN A 566 -4.81 50.08 40.87
CA ASN A 566 -4.02 50.74 39.81
C ASN A 566 -3.23 49.84 38.82
N MET A 567 -3.24 50.04 37.50
CA MET A 567 -3.52 51.20 36.66
C MET A 567 -3.76 50.77 35.20
N SER A 568 -4.67 51.50 34.52
CA SER A 568 -4.57 52.02 33.14
C SER A 568 -4.36 51.06 31.96
N SER A 569 -5.06 51.12 30.82
CA SER A 569 -6.05 52.04 30.22
C SER A 569 -6.73 51.21 29.10
N GLY A 570 -8.06 51.26 28.87
CA GLY A 570 -8.76 52.27 28.05
C GLY A 570 -8.28 52.18 26.58
N SER A 571 -9.07 51.85 25.56
CA SER A 571 -10.46 52.16 25.18
C SER A 571 -10.82 51.23 24.01
N GLY A 572 -12.03 50.71 23.79
CA GLY A 572 -13.34 51.36 23.82
C GLY A 572 -13.99 51.16 22.44
N LEU A 573 -14.91 50.21 22.35
CA LEU A 573 -15.81 49.94 21.24
C LEU A 573 -17.23 50.09 21.79
N ASP A 574 -18.02 50.96 21.17
CA ASP A 574 -19.46 51.15 21.31
C ASP A 574 -20.00 51.18 19.86
N THR A 575 -21.17 50.68 19.45
CA THR A 575 -22.40 50.21 20.12
C THR A 575 -23.32 49.64 19.04
N SER A 576 -24.25 48.75 19.45
CA SER A 576 -25.62 48.54 18.90
C SER A 576 -25.75 47.99 17.46
N ASP A 577 -26.72 47.16 17.06
CA ASP A 577 -28.03 46.85 17.63
C ASP A 577 -28.68 45.61 16.96
N SER A 578 -29.58 44.96 17.69
CA SER A 578 -30.85 44.34 17.26
C SER A 578 -30.96 43.00 16.46
N LYS A 579 -31.74 42.10 17.10
CA LYS A 579 -32.46 40.85 16.68
C LYS A 579 -33.49 41.07 15.53
N PRO A 580 -34.20 40.07 14.93
CA PRO A 580 -34.69 38.78 15.47
C PRO A 580 -34.65 37.52 14.53
N GLY A 581 -35.14 36.38 15.02
CA GLY A 581 -35.09 35.01 14.43
C GLY A 581 -35.92 34.76 13.15
N PRO A 582 -36.14 33.49 12.71
CA PRO A 582 -36.97 32.55 13.47
C PRO A 582 -36.62 31.03 13.32
N SER A 583 -37.56 30.26 13.84
CA SER A 583 -37.84 28.82 14.02
C SER A 583 -37.83 27.87 12.80
N ASP A 584 -37.67 26.58 13.15
CA ASP A 584 -38.34 25.35 12.68
C ASP A 584 -38.56 25.12 11.17
N ASP A 585 -38.11 23.97 10.66
CA ASP A 585 -38.96 22.77 10.59
C ASP A 585 -38.43 21.77 9.54
N THR A 586 -38.44 20.52 9.99
CA THR A 586 -38.43 19.26 9.28
C THR A 586 -39.24 19.27 7.97
N THR A 587 -38.70 18.72 6.89
CA THR A 587 -39.51 17.94 5.94
C THR A 587 -38.62 16.98 5.15
N GLN A 588 -38.85 15.69 5.38
CA GLN A 588 -38.39 14.60 4.53
C GLN A 588 -39.11 14.67 3.18
N THR A 589 -38.39 14.49 2.08
CA THR A 589 -38.95 13.84 0.89
C THR A 589 -37.91 12.93 0.28
N SER A 590 -38.21 11.65 0.35
CA SER A 590 -37.53 10.53 -0.28
C SER A 590 -37.90 10.46 -1.76
N SER A 591 -36.91 10.34 -2.64
CA SER A 591 -37.10 9.76 -3.97
C SER A 591 -35.91 8.86 -4.31
N SER A 592 -36.25 7.59 -4.53
CA SER A 592 -35.37 6.46 -4.78
C SER A 592 -34.66 6.57 -6.14
N PRO A 593 -33.43 6.05 -6.29
CA PRO A 593 -32.70 6.10 -7.56
C PRO A 593 -33.13 4.97 -8.51
N GLN A 594 -33.41 5.32 -9.78
CA GLN A 594 -33.55 4.36 -10.86
C GLN A 594 -32.18 3.87 -11.33
N LYS A 595 -32.02 2.54 -11.38
CA LYS A 595 -30.91 1.84 -12.05
C LYS A 595 -31.03 2.02 -13.56
N SER A 596 -29.91 2.28 -14.24
CA SER A 596 -29.71 1.86 -15.62
C SER A 596 -28.42 1.04 -15.71
N GLU A 597 -28.54 -0.09 -16.39
CA GLU A 597 -27.53 -1.14 -16.58
C GLU A 597 -26.55 -0.76 -17.68
N PHE A 598 -25.26 -1.09 -17.54
CA PHE A 598 -24.32 -1.12 -18.65
C PHE A 598 -23.37 -2.32 -18.50
N GLU A 599 -23.18 -3.02 -19.62
CA GLU A 599 -22.52 -4.31 -19.76
C GLU A 599 -20.99 -4.25 -19.64
N SER A 600 -20.43 -5.38 -19.21
CA SER A 600 -19.12 -5.57 -18.58
C SER A 600 -17.99 -6.01 -19.52
N GLY A 601 -16.82 -5.39 -19.43
CA GLY A 601 -15.54 -6.00 -19.84
C GLY A 601 -14.94 -6.85 -18.70
N PRO A 602 -14.09 -7.86 -18.99
CA PRO A 602 -13.57 -8.77 -17.97
C PRO A 602 -12.61 -8.05 -17.02
N ALA A 603 -12.83 -8.21 -15.71
CA ALA A 603 -12.02 -7.60 -14.67
C ALA A 603 -10.54 -8.07 -14.70
N PRO A 604 -9.57 -7.22 -14.31
CA PRO A 604 -8.15 -7.57 -14.31
C PRO A 604 -7.84 -8.75 -13.38
N VAL A 605 -6.99 -9.67 -13.85
CA VAL A 605 -6.55 -10.86 -13.11
C VAL A 605 -5.08 -10.69 -12.71
N PHE A 606 -4.81 -10.79 -11.42
CA PHE A 606 -3.46 -10.71 -10.87
C PHE A 606 -2.92 -12.11 -10.57
N HIS A 607 -1.66 -12.37 -10.87
CA HIS A 607 -1.03 -13.67 -10.61
C HIS A 607 -0.11 -13.57 -9.39
N ARG A 608 -0.34 -14.41 -8.39
CA ARG A 608 0.49 -14.45 -7.19
C ARG A 608 1.40 -15.66 -7.15
N TYR A 609 2.67 -15.49 -6.83
CA TYR A 609 3.56 -16.62 -6.62
C TYR A 609 3.28 -17.33 -5.28
N TYR A 610 3.25 -18.65 -5.33
CA TYR A 610 3.15 -19.54 -4.18
C TYR A 610 4.13 -20.70 -4.33
N HIS A 611 4.73 -21.08 -3.20
CA HIS A 611 5.30 -22.39 -2.95
C HIS A 611 4.36 -23.17 -2.00
N VAL A 612 3.60 -24.12 -2.52
CA VAL A 612 2.73 -24.98 -1.70
C VAL A 612 3.53 -26.15 -1.13
N PHE A 613 3.41 -26.34 0.18
CA PHE A 613 4.27 -27.26 0.93
C PHE A 613 3.72 -28.68 0.90
N GLN A 614 4.58 -29.66 0.71
CA GLN A 614 4.21 -31.07 0.87
C GLN A 614 4.18 -31.47 2.35
N GLN A 615 3.52 -32.60 2.63
CA GLN A 615 3.50 -33.18 3.96
C GLN A 615 4.93 -33.37 4.52
N GLY A 616 5.17 -32.79 5.70
CA GLY A 616 6.46 -32.87 6.39
C GLY A 616 7.51 -31.85 5.94
N GLU A 617 7.31 -31.17 4.80
CA GLU A 617 8.28 -30.20 4.28
C GLU A 617 8.49 -29.01 5.22
N LEU A 618 7.41 -28.42 5.74
CA LEU A 618 7.50 -27.28 6.67
C LEU A 618 8.28 -27.66 7.94
N GLU A 619 8.07 -28.86 8.46
CA GLU A 619 8.79 -29.33 9.64
C GLU A 619 10.28 -29.53 9.34
N GLN A 620 10.60 -30.18 8.21
CA GLN A 620 11.99 -30.36 7.75
C GLN A 620 12.70 -29.02 7.54
N LEU A 621 11.98 -28.00 7.09
CA LEU A 621 12.50 -26.64 7.00
C LEU A 621 12.80 -26.07 8.40
N CYS A 622 11.88 -26.22 9.35
CA CYS A 622 12.03 -25.68 10.69
C CYS A 622 13.17 -26.32 11.50
N VAL A 623 13.37 -27.65 11.41
CA VAL A 623 14.44 -28.36 12.14
C VAL A 623 15.85 -28.00 11.68
N GLN A 624 16.00 -27.32 10.54
CA GLN A 624 17.29 -26.77 10.08
C GLN A 624 17.71 -25.49 10.84
N VAL A 625 16.81 -24.92 11.65
CA VAL A 625 17.14 -23.80 12.53
C VAL A 625 17.65 -24.35 13.86
N ALA A 626 18.81 -23.88 14.30
CA ALA A 626 19.37 -24.28 15.59
C ALA A 626 18.63 -23.61 16.75
N GLY A 627 18.57 -24.29 17.91
CA GLY A 627 17.98 -23.74 19.13
C GLY A 627 16.46 -23.68 19.13
N VAL A 628 15.80 -24.57 18.38
CA VAL A 628 14.34 -24.70 18.37
C VAL A 628 13.88 -26.15 18.43
N LYS A 629 12.73 -26.34 19.04
CA LYS A 629 12.00 -27.59 19.10
C LYS A 629 10.64 -27.45 18.41
N VAL A 630 10.30 -28.42 17.57
CA VAL A 630 8.94 -28.56 17.04
C VAL A 630 8.05 -29.12 18.15
N GLN A 631 7.13 -28.30 18.67
CA GLN A 631 6.18 -28.70 19.71
C GLN A 631 4.99 -29.46 19.13
N SER A 632 4.45 -28.98 18.02
CA SER A 632 3.35 -29.66 17.33
C SER A 632 3.35 -29.38 15.83
N ARG A 633 2.80 -30.34 15.08
CA ARG A 633 2.57 -30.27 13.63
C ARG A 633 1.17 -30.78 13.33
N TYR A 634 0.43 -30.09 12.47
CA TYR A 634 -0.92 -30.50 12.09
C TYR A 634 -1.34 -29.91 10.73
N HIS A 635 -2.37 -30.51 10.16
CA HIS A 635 -3.05 -30.01 8.97
C HIS A 635 -4.33 -29.25 9.37
N ASP A 636 -4.56 -28.07 8.81
CA ASP A 636 -5.74 -27.23 9.07
C ASP A 636 -6.30 -26.61 7.79
N GLN A 637 -7.43 -27.15 7.31
CA GLN A 637 -8.21 -26.60 6.19
C GLN A 637 -7.38 -26.32 4.91
N GLY A 638 -6.45 -27.19 4.55
CA GLY A 638 -5.58 -27.04 3.37
C GLY A 638 -4.28 -26.29 3.65
N ASN A 639 -3.87 -26.22 4.92
CA ASN A 639 -2.61 -25.62 5.36
C ASN A 639 -1.82 -26.60 6.22
N TRP A 640 -0.50 -26.63 6.03
CA TRP A 640 0.43 -27.23 6.97
C TRP A 640 0.80 -26.22 8.05
N CYS A 641 0.76 -26.67 9.30
CA CYS A 641 0.92 -25.81 10.47
C CYS A 641 1.97 -26.40 11.41
N VAL A 642 2.83 -25.55 11.96
CA VAL A 642 3.85 -25.93 12.94
C VAL A 642 3.86 -24.91 14.09
N ILE A 643 3.96 -25.42 15.32
CA ILE A 643 4.32 -24.62 16.50
C ILE A 643 5.76 -24.95 16.86
N LEU A 644 6.62 -23.93 16.82
CA LEU A 644 7.99 -23.98 17.28
C LEU A 644 8.09 -23.38 18.67
N GLU A 645 9.00 -23.91 19.48
CA GLU A 645 9.44 -23.30 20.72
C GLU A 645 10.95 -23.10 20.65
N LYS A 646 11.42 -21.94 21.11
CA LYS A 646 12.84 -21.65 21.19
C LYS A 646 13.42 -22.22 22.48
N ASP A 647 14.58 -22.86 22.38
CA ASP A 647 15.30 -23.43 23.53
C ASP A 647 15.72 -22.37 24.56
#